data_AF-K1Q171-F1
#
_entry.id   AF-K1Q171-F1
#
_cell.length_a   1.000
_cell.length_b   1.000
_cell.length_c   1.000
_cell.angle_alpha   90.00
_cell.angle_beta   90.00
_cell.angle_gamma   90.00
#
_symmetry.space_group_name_H-M   'P 1'
#
loop_
_entity.id
_entity.type
_entity.pdbx_description
1 polymer ?
#
loop_
_entity_poly.entity_id
_entity_poly.type
_entity_poly.pdbx_seq_one_letter_code
_entity_poly.pdbx_strand_id
1 'polypeptide(L)'
;MLNNNKFLWHVSLSGLRKFGMLLEEDARNYVQRFQKQEPQVHLSLLNQVVSEEGADFFIWDDNIAIKPDLPETQTEGGVEKSVDSEGQDNSVSIVDITESINYIETNKDAFEESNDIPSKYSLKSVLTTDQILHYYWRLSKRMQLTSTCLQRWMASWIAFIIIWCGDYILYWISHHSKVLGILEFFIPLALLFIATSAFAEANFEGERMIQCIYPTEDRLRVQAFLRQQPLQMKVFNISVSYNAILGVILAFAAAIASRIILDELSIVIQRGQGGRLIDFIVKESDRNSRFYPLAYTLAVCARSTNQDVSRKAYVAIQTVCRTPEKLFMFLKYCKESLKLKSWPRRHRMAVAKWYTTNPQYLDNPMLLAKHVTKYRRRHGFSHKKVLKCCHPNTSRCPDDIKFILCYAVKGISKARRLHQGEEGKIMSVVDFINDVDTLRKGKMPEDDVVALIKKWELTWEQIPTVHLQSKEIWKALLNIMPMTALLRNLGKLTMHRLLEPGSPEETRTCSRLNNAELLKDAKLHPIQILSSLNGYRRGEGFRRNRYTWNVNQNIVHFLTQAYMTQLTSSSQTPNLPQNLLVAINIRHSIERHVVGIPLMNCKQTATALAMTLKQSQPSTHTVTFGSGGIARRLDFQLSDSGIYDIESALDAVEQRTDDNPVNFDAPLQYAMQNMKAVNAVILMTDRLTEQDRSDIQRAYRNFKEHFLDVSFITVCFQNCEETSPVAEPQDPNMLDVIGVDAGALDIILSFIADRDQQVRGLLEELSIDGRMEEDMEEA
;
A
#
# COMPACT_ATOMS: atom_id res chain seq x y z
N MET A 1 -15.62 -23.04 32.62
CA MET A 1 -16.49 -21.91 32.20
C MET A 1 -17.66 -22.31 31.27
N LEU A 2 -17.95 -23.59 31.02
CA LEU A 2 -19.10 -23.99 30.16
C LEU A 2 -20.48 -23.89 30.84
N ASN A 3 -20.56 -23.87 32.17
CA ASN A 3 -21.83 -23.77 32.90
C ASN A 3 -22.24 -22.34 33.28
N ASN A 4 -21.30 -21.42 33.55
CA ASN A 4 -21.64 -20.02 33.86
C ASN A 4 -22.00 -19.20 32.61
N ASN A 5 -21.51 -19.58 31.44
CA ASN A 5 -21.87 -18.93 30.17
C ASN A 5 -23.30 -19.24 29.72
N LYS A 6 -23.90 -20.37 30.10
CA LYS A 6 -25.32 -20.67 29.78
C LYS A 6 -26.29 -19.77 30.52
N PHE A 7 -25.98 -19.39 31.76
CA PHE A 7 -26.85 -18.51 32.55
C PHE A 7 -26.78 -17.07 32.05
N LEU A 8 -25.58 -16.56 31.76
CA LEU A 8 -25.39 -15.25 31.12
C LEU A 8 -25.93 -15.23 29.69
N TRP A 9 -25.80 -16.30 28.91
CA TRP A 9 -26.42 -16.39 27.58
C TRP A 9 -27.94 -16.41 27.66
N HIS A 10 -28.57 -17.16 28.58
CA HIS A 10 -30.03 -17.18 28.70
C HIS A 10 -30.60 -15.87 29.27
N VAL A 11 -29.91 -15.24 30.22
CA VAL A 11 -30.30 -13.94 30.78
C VAL A 11 -30.07 -12.82 29.75
N SER A 12 -28.98 -12.86 28.98
CA SER A 12 -28.73 -11.91 27.88
C SER A 12 -29.66 -12.13 26.70
N LEU A 13 -29.94 -13.35 26.22
CA LEU A 13 -30.82 -13.56 25.07
C LEU A 13 -32.29 -13.29 25.40
N SER A 14 -32.75 -13.67 26.60
CA SER A 14 -34.12 -13.38 27.04
C SER A 14 -34.28 -11.91 27.41
N GLY A 15 -33.24 -11.29 27.98
CA GLY A 15 -33.12 -9.85 28.19
C GLY A 15 -33.11 -9.09 26.87
N LEU A 16 -32.29 -9.47 25.89
CA LEU A 16 -32.21 -8.88 24.55
C LEU A 16 -33.50 -9.08 23.75
N ARG A 17 -34.19 -10.23 23.87
CA ARG A 17 -35.51 -10.41 23.25
C ARG A 17 -36.56 -9.52 23.92
N LYS A 18 -36.64 -9.47 25.25
CA LYS A 18 -37.61 -8.60 25.94
C LYS A 18 -37.30 -7.12 25.72
N PHE A 19 -36.03 -6.74 25.75
CA PHE A 19 -35.59 -5.36 25.58
C PHE A 19 -35.67 -4.91 24.11
N GLY A 20 -35.37 -5.80 23.16
CA GLY A 20 -35.58 -5.61 21.73
C GLY A 20 -37.07 -5.50 21.38
N MET A 21 -37.93 -6.35 21.96
CA MET A 21 -39.38 -6.23 21.81
C MET A 21 -39.92 -4.93 22.42
N LEU A 22 -39.46 -4.54 23.62
CA LEU A 22 -39.83 -3.27 24.26
C LEU A 22 -39.37 -2.06 23.43
N LEU A 23 -38.20 -2.10 22.82
CA LEU A 23 -37.68 -1.01 21.98
C LEU A 23 -38.37 -0.92 20.61
N GLU A 24 -38.72 -2.06 20.02
CA GLU A 24 -39.45 -2.12 18.75
C GLU A 24 -40.94 -1.77 18.94
N GLU A 25 -41.49 -2.07 20.12
CA GLU A 25 -42.81 -1.64 20.57
C GLU A 25 -42.83 -0.16 20.94
N ASP A 26 -41.78 0.37 21.58
CA ASP A 26 -41.60 1.82 21.81
C ASP A 26 -41.41 2.57 20.48
N ALA A 27 -40.60 2.06 19.55
CA ALA A 27 -40.44 2.65 18.22
C ALA A 27 -41.76 2.64 17.43
N ARG A 28 -42.52 1.53 17.46
CA ARG A 28 -43.85 1.44 16.82
C ARG A 28 -44.89 2.34 17.49
N ASN A 29 -44.95 2.36 18.81
CA ASN A 29 -45.87 3.22 19.57
C ASN A 29 -45.54 4.71 19.38
N TYR A 30 -44.26 5.05 19.22
CA TYR A 30 -43.84 6.43 18.97
C TYR A 30 -44.16 6.86 17.53
N VAL A 31 -43.94 6.00 16.53
CA VAL A 31 -44.37 6.22 15.14
C VAL A 31 -45.90 6.37 15.03
N GLN A 32 -46.67 5.54 15.75
CA GLN A 32 -48.13 5.63 15.80
C GLN A 32 -48.65 6.89 16.52
N ARG A 33 -47.96 7.35 17.58
CA ARG A 33 -48.28 8.62 18.24
C ARG A 33 -47.97 9.83 17.35
N PHE A 34 -46.90 9.74 16.56
CA PHE A 34 -46.52 10.76 15.58
C PHE A 34 -47.55 10.86 14.44
N GLN A 35 -48.11 9.73 13.98
CA GLN A 35 -49.20 9.71 13.00
C GLN A 35 -50.54 10.26 13.54
N LYS A 36 -50.75 10.27 14.87
CA LYS A 36 -51.99 10.72 15.52
C LYS A 36 -52.00 12.20 15.94
N GLN A 37 -50.86 12.90 15.90
CA GLN A 37 -50.75 14.30 16.34
C GLN A 37 -50.28 15.22 15.20
N GLU A 38 -51.14 15.48 14.21
CA GLU A 38 -51.13 16.74 13.44
C GLU A 38 -52.56 17.09 12.97
N PRO A 39 -52.92 18.40 12.86
CA PRO A 39 -54.27 18.86 12.54
C PRO A 39 -54.68 18.53 11.10
N GLN A 40 -55.93 18.08 10.94
CA GLN A 40 -56.55 17.49 9.76
C GLN A 40 -56.71 18.40 8.51
N VAL A 41 -55.66 19.04 8.01
CA VAL A 41 -55.75 19.85 6.78
C VAL A 41 -54.92 19.31 5.60
N HIS A 42 -54.06 18.31 5.80
CA HIS A 42 -53.22 17.77 4.72
C HIS A 42 -53.43 16.29 4.33
N LEU A 43 -54.38 15.58 4.96
CA LEU A 43 -54.69 14.19 4.58
C LEU A 43 -55.60 14.05 3.35
N SER A 44 -56.41 15.07 3.03
CA SER A 44 -57.24 15.06 1.82
C SER A 44 -56.43 15.22 0.54
N LEU A 45 -55.35 16.00 0.58
CA LEU A 45 -54.37 16.12 -0.52
C LEU A 45 -53.48 14.87 -0.65
N LEU A 46 -53.20 14.16 0.44
CA LEU A 46 -52.42 12.93 0.40
C LEU A 46 -53.21 11.75 -0.19
N ASN A 47 -54.52 11.66 0.04
CA ASN A 47 -55.35 10.61 -0.57
C ASN A 47 -55.64 10.84 -2.06
N GLN A 48 -55.55 12.09 -2.55
CA GLN A 48 -55.60 12.38 -3.98
C GLN A 48 -54.27 12.07 -4.71
N VAL A 49 -53.13 12.22 -4.01
CA VAL A 49 -51.80 11.93 -4.59
C VAL A 49 -51.45 10.43 -4.53
N VAL A 50 -51.96 9.69 -3.53
CA VAL A 50 -51.67 8.26 -3.35
C VAL A 50 -52.53 7.34 -4.25
N SER A 51 -53.60 7.84 -4.88
CA SER A 51 -54.34 7.05 -5.88
C SER A 51 -53.82 7.18 -7.31
N GLU A 52 -52.94 8.15 -7.60
CA GLU A 52 -52.42 8.40 -8.96
C GLU A 52 -50.93 8.06 -9.15
N GLU A 53 -50.13 7.94 -8.08
CA GLU A 53 -48.71 7.56 -8.20
C GLU A 53 -48.43 6.23 -7.50
N GLY A 54 -48.53 5.15 -8.29
CA GLY A 54 -47.87 3.90 -8.00
C GLY A 54 -46.37 4.14 -7.80
N ALA A 55 -45.82 3.52 -6.76
CA ALA A 55 -44.40 3.53 -6.46
C ALA A 55 -43.60 3.00 -7.67
N ASP A 56 -42.66 3.80 -8.17
CA ASP A 56 -41.50 3.31 -8.92
C ASP A 56 -40.29 4.21 -8.63
N PHE A 57 -39.36 3.67 -7.83
CA PHE A 57 -37.99 4.17 -7.72
C PHE A 57 -37.24 3.76 -9.00
N PHE A 58 -36.70 4.70 -9.75
CA PHE A 58 -35.71 4.42 -10.79
C PHE A 58 -34.32 4.83 -10.30
N ILE A 59 -33.47 3.82 -10.11
CA ILE A 59 -32.01 3.93 -10.07
C ILE A 59 -31.59 4.16 -11.52
N TRP A 60 -30.81 5.20 -11.80
CA TRP A 60 -30.10 5.32 -13.07
C TRP A 60 -28.87 4.41 -12.96
N ASP A 61 -28.97 3.22 -13.54
CA ASP A 61 -27.82 2.44 -13.95
C ASP A 61 -27.30 2.98 -15.29
N ASP A 62 -25.98 2.85 -15.47
CA ASP A 62 -25.16 3.09 -16.66
C ASP A 62 -24.44 4.44 -16.80
N ASN A 63 -23.14 4.37 -16.48
CA ASN A 63 -22.09 5.21 -17.02
C ASN A 63 -21.98 5.01 -18.54
N ILE A 64 -22.34 6.00 -19.35
CA ILE A 64 -21.84 6.10 -20.73
C ILE A 64 -21.35 7.52 -20.96
N ALA A 65 -20.04 7.71 -20.83
CA ALA A 65 -19.33 8.84 -21.39
C ALA A 65 -19.05 8.53 -22.87
N ILE A 66 -19.80 9.13 -23.78
CA ILE A 66 -19.41 9.18 -25.20
C ILE A 66 -18.45 10.36 -25.37
N LYS A 67 -17.24 10.05 -25.84
CA LYS A 67 -16.17 11.00 -26.15
C LYS A 67 -16.28 11.36 -27.65
N PRO A 68 -16.50 12.62 -28.05
CA PRO A 68 -16.30 13.02 -29.45
C PRO A 68 -14.89 13.59 -29.65
N ASP A 69 -14.25 13.18 -30.73
CA ASP A 69 -12.94 13.64 -31.20
C ASP A 69 -12.95 15.15 -31.55
N LEU A 70 -11.95 15.89 -31.10
CA LEU A 70 -11.73 17.31 -31.43
C LEU A 70 -10.56 17.45 -32.44
N PRO A 71 -10.69 18.26 -33.50
CA PRO A 71 -9.56 18.65 -34.36
C PRO A 71 -8.79 19.86 -33.79
N GLU A 72 -7.46 19.83 -33.97
CA GLU A 72 -6.51 20.86 -33.54
C GLU A 72 -6.79 22.23 -34.15
N THR A 73 -6.84 23.30 -33.34
CA THR A 73 -6.50 24.65 -33.79
C THR A 73 -5.85 25.49 -32.69
N GLN A 74 -4.83 26.24 -33.13
CA GLN A 74 -3.92 27.07 -32.36
C GLN A 74 -4.57 28.41 -31.97
N THR A 75 -4.26 28.96 -30.80
CA THR A 75 -4.03 30.42 -30.66
C THR A 75 -3.21 30.78 -29.42
N GLU A 76 -2.31 31.72 -29.66
CA GLU A 76 -1.34 32.38 -28.78
C GLU A 76 -1.99 33.40 -27.83
N GLY A 77 -1.28 33.78 -26.76
CA GLY A 77 -1.52 35.03 -26.04
C GLY A 77 -1.48 34.90 -24.51
N GLY A 78 -0.35 35.27 -23.89
CA GLY A 78 -0.18 35.25 -22.43
C GLY A 78 -0.56 36.53 -21.72
N VAL A 79 -0.84 36.45 -20.41
CA VAL A 79 -0.63 37.50 -19.40
C VAL A 79 -0.31 36.86 -18.03
N GLU A 80 0.63 37.48 -17.32
CA GLU A 80 1.33 37.11 -16.07
C GLU A 80 0.62 37.51 -14.75
N LYS A 81 1.00 36.78 -13.65
CA LYS A 81 1.08 37.14 -12.19
C LYS A 81 -0.22 37.04 -11.34
N SER A 82 -0.25 36.62 -10.05
CA SER A 82 0.76 36.47 -8.96
C SER A 82 0.25 35.61 -7.75
N VAL A 83 1.10 34.68 -7.28
CA VAL A 83 1.57 34.35 -5.90
C VAL A 83 0.67 34.45 -4.63
N ASP A 84 0.65 33.32 -3.89
CA ASP A 84 0.49 33.02 -2.43
C ASP A 84 -0.88 32.94 -1.70
N SER A 85 -1.30 31.72 -1.32
CA SER A 85 -1.21 31.15 0.06
C SER A 85 -2.20 29.99 0.33
N GLU A 86 -1.85 29.14 1.30
CA GLU A 86 -2.40 27.81 1.60
C GLU A 86 -3.90 27.76 1.94
N GLY A 87 -4.64 26.91 1.21
CA GLY A 87 -5.99 26.44 1.54
C GLY A 87 -6.38 25.28 0.62
N GLN A 88 -6.97 24.21 1.15
CA GLN A 88 -7.49 23.10 0.34
C GLN A 88 -8.61 23.61 -0.58
N ASP A 89 -8.32 23.76 -1.88
CA ASP A 89 -9.33 24.13 -2.87
C ASP A 89 -9.64 22.94 -3.81
N ASN A 90 -10.89 22.47 -3.72
CA ASN A 90 -11.52 21.57 -4.69
C ASN A 90 -12.13 22.42 -5.82
N SER A 91 -11.32 23.22 -6.51
CA SER A 91 -11.77 23.97 -7.69
C SER A 91 -11.52 23.15 -8.96
N VAL A 92 -12.59 22.63 -9.55
CA VAL A 92 -12.61 22.23 -10.97
C VAL A 92 -12.27 23.49 -11.79
N SER A 93 -11.33 23.39 -12.71
CA SER A 93 -10.88 24.50 -13.56
C SER A 93 -12.04 25.07 -14.39
N ILE A 94 -12.32 26.37 -14.24
CA ILE A 94 -13.35 27.12 -14.98
C ILE A 94 -13.14 27.07 -16.51
N VAL A 95 -11.92 26.74 -16.95
CA VAL A 95 -11.55 26.66 -18.37
C VAL A 95 -12.27 25.51 -19.10
N ASP A 96 -12.46 24.35 -18.47
CA ASP A 96 -13.12 23.17 -19.11
C ASP A 96 -14.61 23.39 -19.38
N ILE A 97 -15.27 24.26 -18.60
CA ILE A 97 -16.70 24.52 -18.70
C ILE A 97 -17.01 25.47 -19.86
N THR A 98 -16.09 26.40 -20.15
CA THR A 98 -16.33 27.47 -21.13
C THR A 98 -16.25 26.94 -22.58
N GLU A 99 -15.32 26.02 -22.85
CA GLU A 99 -15.25 25.34 -24.16
C GLU A 99 -16.43 24.40 -24.40
N SER A 100 -16.91 23.74 -23.34
CA SER A 100 -18.09 22.87 -23.39
C SER A 100 -19.38 23.64 -23.68
N ILE A 101 -19.52 24.85 -23.12
CA ILE A 101 -20.67 25.75 -23.36
C ILE A 101 -20.67 26.26 -24.80
N ASN A 102 -19.53 26.69 -25.33
CA ASN A 102 -19.42 27.21 -26.70
C ASN A 102 -19.74 26.15 -27.77
N TYR A 103 -19.34 24.88 -27.55
CA TYR A 103 -19.65 23.78 -28.46
C TYR A 103 -21.16 23.42 -28.48
N ILE A 104 -21.83 23.57 -27.33
CA ILE A 104 -23.27 23.30 -27.20
C ILE A 104 -24.10 24.45 -27.79
N GLU A 105 -23.66 25.70 -27.65
CA GLU A 105 -24.33 26.85 -28.28
C GLU A 105 -24.21 26.85 -29.80
N THR A 106 -23.09 26.39 -30.36
CA THR A 106 -22.89 26.33 -31.83
C THR A 106 -23.64 25.19 -32.51
N ASN A 107 -23.99 24.12 -31.79
CA ASN A 107 -24.66 22.94 -32.34
C ASN A 107 -26.13 22.79 -31.90
N LYS A 108 -26.71 23.84 -31.31
CA LYS A 108 -28.07 23.83 -30.75
C LYS A 108 -29.14 23.47 -31.78
N ASP A 109 -28.99 23.96 -33.02
CA ASP A 109 -29.94 23.72 -34.10
C ASP A 109 -29.84 22.29 -34.68
N ALA A 110 -28.67 21.64 -34.57
CA ALA A 110 -28.47 20.27 -35.04
C ALA A 110 -29.06 19.21 -34.11
N PHE A 111 -29.30 19.56 -32.83
CA PHE A 111 -29.92 18.66 -31.85
C PHE A 111 -31.46 18.75 -31.84
N GLU A 112 -32.05 19.81 -32.39
CA GLU A 112 -33.51 19.99 -32.40
C GLU A 112 -34.21 19.27 -33.58
N GLU A 113 -33.47 18.75 -34.57
CA GLU A 113 -34.05 18.13 -35.78
C GLU A 113 -34.22 16.60 -35.75
N SER A 114 -33.86 15.88 -34.66
CA SER A 114 -34.12 14.44 -34.56
C SER A 114 -35.36 14.12 -33.71
N ASN A 115 -36.54 14.47 -34.21
CA ASN A 115 -37.82 14.05 -33.63
C ASN A 115 -38.23 12.69 -34.21
N ASP A 116 -37.93 11.60 -33.51
CA ASP A 116 -38.70 10.35 -33.57
C ASP A 116 -38.35 9.44 -32.37
N ILE A 117 -39.02 9.66 -31.21
CA ILE A 117 -39.07 8.69 -30.10
C ILE A 117 -40.52 8.62 -29.57
N PRO A 118 -41.10 7.41 -29.34
CA PRO A 118 -42.52 7.24 -29.04
C PRO A 118 -42.96 7.85 -27.70
N SER A 119 -44.21 8.31 -27.69
CA SER A 119 -44.92 9.06 -26.65
C SER A 119 -45.21 8.30 -25.33
N LYS A 120 -44.19 7.82 -24.62
CA LYS A 120 -44.37 7.22 -23.27
C LYS A 120 -43.51 7.80 -22.15
N TYR A 121 -42.72 8.84 -22.42
CA TYR A 121 -41.91 9.52 -21.40
C TYR A 121 -42.27 11.01 -21.35
N SER A 122 -43.30 11.35 -20.59
CA SER A 122 -43.56 12.74 -20.20
C SER A 122 -42.42 13.19 -19.28
N LEU A 123 -41.51 14.01 -19.79
CA LEU A 123 -40.49 14.71 -18.99
C LEU A 123 -41.20 15.50 -17.87
N LYS A 124 -41.13 15.02 -16.62
CA LYS A 124 -41.55 15.79 -15.45
C LYS A 124 -40.67 17.06 -15.38
N SER A 125 -41.33 18.20 -15.21
CA SER A 125 -40.78 19.56 -15.23
C SER A 125 -39.40 19.71 -14.57
N VAL A 126 -38.47 20.39 -15.26
CA VAL A 126 -37.19 20.82 -14.70
C VAL A 126 -37.43 21.67 -13.44
N LEU A 127 -36.90 21.24 -12.29
CA LEU A 127 -37.06 21.93 -11.01
C LEU A 127 -36.36 23.29 -11.03
N THR A 128 -36.99 24.32 -10.47
CA THR A 128 -36.38 25.65 -10.29
C THR A 128 -35.43 25.67 -9.09
N THR A 129 -34.53 26.66 -9.02
CA THR A 129 -33.56 26.81 -7.92
C THR A 129 -34.25 26.94 -6.55
N ASP A 130 -35.37 27.66 -6.48
CA ASP A 130 -36.16 27.79 -5.24
C ASP A 130 -36.81 26.47 -4.82
N GLN A 131 -37.29 25.68 -5.78
CA GLN A 131 -37.83 24.35 -5.50
C GLN A 131 -36.74 23.41 -4.98
N ILE A 132 -35.54 23.44 -5.57
CA ILE A 132 -34.39 22.64 -5.10
C ILE A 132 -34.04 23.01 -3.66
N LEU A 133 -33.96 24.30 -3.32
CA LEU A 133 -33.70 24.76 -1.95
C LEU A 133 -34.81 24.36 -0.97
N HIS A 134 -36.07 24.42 -1.40
CA HIS A 134 -37.21 24.01 -0.58
C HIS A 134 -37.20 22.50 -0.30
N TYR A 135 -36.94 21.67 -1.33
CA TYR A 135 -36.79 20.22 -1.17
C TYR A 135 -35.59 19.87 -0.28
N TYR A 136 -34.47 20.57 -0.46
CA TYR A 136 -33.28 20.42 0.37
C TYR A 136 -33.58 20.71 1.84
N TRP A 137 -34.23 21.83 2.13
CA TRP A 137 -34.61 22.21 3.49
C TRP A 137 -35.55 21.17 4.13
N ARG A 138 -36.56 20.72 3.39
CA ARG A 138 -37.52 19.71 3.86
C ARG A 138 -36.83 18.39 4.17
N LEU A 139 -35.92 17.94 3.31
CA LEU A 139 -35.15 16.72 3.48
C LEU A 139 -34.18 16.84 4.66
N SER A 140 -33.47 17.96 4.77
CA SER A 140 -32.59 18.28 5.90
C SER A 140 -33.33 18.22 7.24
N LYS A 141 -34.52 18.82 7.33
CA LYS A 141 -35.36 18.78 8.55
C LYS A 141 -35.83 17.38 8.90
N ARG A 142 -36.23 16.59 7.91
CA ARG A 142 -36.60 15.18 8.11
C ARG A 142 -35.41 14.36 8.62
N MET A 143 -34.24 14.50 8.00
CA MET A 143 -33.03 13.79 8.44
C MET A 143 -32.62 14.18 9.86
N GLN A 144 -32.69 15.46 10.22
CA GLN A 144 -32.41 15.92 11.60
C GLN A 144 -33.34 15.28 12.63
N LEU A 145 -34.65 15.22 12.33
CA LEU A 145 -35.64 14.64 13.21
C LEU A 145 -35.45 13.13 13.34
N THR A 146 -35.29 12.42 12.23
CA THR A 146 -34.98 10.97 12.22
C THR A 146 -33.69 10.67 12.98
N SER A 147 -32.66 11.49 12.79
CA SER A 147 -31.37 11.34 13.48
C SER A 147 -31.52 11.47 15.00
N THR A 148 -32.35 12.42 15.46
CA THR A 148 -32.58 12.64 16.90
C THR A 148 -33.41 11.50 17.50
N CYS A 149 -34.38 10.97 16.76
CA CYS A 149 -35.17 9.81 17.16
C CYS A 149 -34.30 8.55 17.32
N LEU A 150 -33.42 8.28 16.36
CA LEU A 150 -32.53 7.11 16.38
C LEU A 150 -31.34 7.28 17.33
N GLN A 151 -31.06 8.48 17.81
CA GLN A 151 -29.89 8.78 18.63
C GLN A 151 -29.85 7.96 19.93
N ARG A 152 -30.98 7.79 20.61
CA ARG A 152 -31.08 7.00 21.85
C ARG A 152 -30.82 5.53 21.61
N TRP A 153 -31.40 4.99 20.54
CA TRP A 153 -31.19 3.60 20.12
C TRP A 153 -29.72 3.34 19.78
N MET A 154 -29.11 4.25 19.01
CA MET A 154 -27.69 4.17 18.65
C MET A 154 -26.78 4.26 19.88
N ALA A 155 -27.11 5.12 20.85
CA ALA A 155 -26.37 5.23 22.10
C ALA A 155 -26.38 3.93 22.91
N SER A 156 -27.50 3.20 22.93
CA SER A 156 -27.60 1.90 23.59
C SER A 156 -26.70 0.85 22.94
N TRP A 157 -26.63 0.81 21.61
CA TRP A 157 -25.70 -0.07 20.89
C TRP A 157 -24.24 0.26 21.19
N ILE A 158 -23.88 1.55 21.16
CA ILE A 158 -22.52 1.99 21.49
C ILE A 158 -22.15 1.58 22.91
N ALA A 159 -23.04 1.79 23.88
CA ALA A 159 -22.80 1.40 25.27
C ALA A 159 -22.62 -0.11 25.42
N PHE A 160 -23.46 -0.91 24.77
CA PHE A 160 -23.37 -2.37 24.77
C PHE A 160 -22.03 -2.87 24.22
N ILE A 161 -21.60 -2.32 23.08
CA ILE A 161 -20.34 -2.69 22.44
C ILE A 161 -19.15 -2.29 23.31
N ILE A 162 -19.17 -1.10 23.92
CA ILE A 162 -18.10 -0.65 24.83
C ILE A 162 -17.98 -1.59 26.02
N ILE A 163 -19.10 -2.03 26.62
CA ILE A 163 -19.09 -2.94 27.76
C ILE A 163 -18.54 -4.32 27.33
N TRP A 164 -19.02 -4.87 26.21
CA TRP A 164 -18.57 -6.16 25.69
C TRP A 164 -17.06 -6.13 25.38
N CYS A 165 -16.61 -5.15 24.60
CA CYS A 165 -15.19 -5.01 24.28
C CYS A 165 -14.35 -4.77 25.54
N GLY A 166 -14.87 -4.01 26.50
CA GLY A 166 -14.22 -3.75 27.78
C GLY A 166 -13.98 -5.02 28.60
N ASP A 167 -14.95 -5.93 28.63
CA ASP A 167 -14.85 -7.19 29.38
C ASP A 167 -13.78 -8.13 28.81
N TYR A 168 -13.72 -8.27 27.48
CA TYR A 168 -12.65 -9.02 26.82
C TYR A 168 -11.27 -8.39 27.01
N ILE A 169 -11.18 -7.06 26.97
CA ILE A 169 -9.91 -6.35 27.24
C ILE A 169 -9.45 -6.62 28.68
N LEU A 170 -10.35 -6.59 29.67
CA LEU A 170 -10.05 -6.89 31.07
C LEU A 170 -9.63 -8.35 31.26
N TYR A 171 -10.33 -9.29 30.60
CA TYR A 171 -9.97 -10.71 30.61
C TYR A 171 -8.56 -10.94 30.06
N TRP A 172 -8.24 -10.32 28.93
CA TRP A 172 -6.90 -10.42 28.31
C TRP A 172 -5.79 -9.72 29.10
N ILE A 173 -6.06 -8.99 30.19
CA ILE A 173 -4.98 -8.53 31.07
C ILE A 173 -4.38 -9.70 31.86
N SER A 174 -5.16 -10.75 32.13
CA SER A 174 -4.78 -11.87 33.00
C SER A 174 -4.59 -13.20 32.27
N HIS A 175 -5.07 -13.32 31.03
CA HIS A 175 -5.03 -14.58 30.26
C HIS A 175 -4.53 -14.34 28.83
N HIS A 176 -3.85 -15.33 28.25
CA HIS A 176 -3.43 -15.30 26.85
C HIS A 176 -4.63 -15.31 25.89
N SER A 177 -4.54 -14.51 24.82
CA SER A 177 -5.61 -14.39 23.83
C SER A 177 -5.62 -15.62 22.91
N LYS A 178 -6.55 -16.54 23.13
CA LYS A 178 -6.83 -17.65 22.20
C LYS A 178 -7.53 -17.12 20.95
N VAL A 179 -7.26 -17.73 19.78
CA VAL A 179 -7.87 -17.35 18.48
C VAL A 179 -9.39 -17.25 18.55
N LEU A 180 -10.03 -18.19 19.26
CA LEU A 180 -11.48 -18.24 19.42
C LEU A 180 -12.01 -17.04 20.23
N GLY A 181 -11.30 -16.61 21.27
CA GLY A 181 -11.65 -15.41 22.03
C GLY A 181 -11.45 -14.11 21.24
N ILE A 182 -10.53 -14.11 20.26
CA ILE A 182 -10.34 -12.98 19.34
C ILE A 182 -11.52 -12.89 18.36
N LEU A 183 -11.97 -14.01 17.80
CA LEU A 183 -13.16 -14.04 16.95
C LEU A 183 -14.39 -13.53 17.69
N GLU A 184 -14.59 -13.96 18.94
CA GLU A 184 -15.70 -13.48 19.78
C GLU A 184 -15.64 -11.97 20.07
N PHE A 185 -14.43 -11.40 20.16
CA PHE A 185 -14.24 -9.95 20.32
C PHE A 185 -14.65 -9.15 19.07
N PHE A 186 -14.53 -9.72 17.86
CA PHE A 186 -14.92 -9.04 16.63
C PHE A 186 -16.43 -9.04 16.37
N ILE A 187 -17.19 -9.94 17.00
CA ILE A 187 -18.66 -10.00 16.89
C ILE A 187 -19.32 -8.65 17.24
N PRO A 188 -19.08 -8.03 18.40
CA PRO A 188 -19.68 -6.74 18.72
C PRO A 188 -19.23 -5.59 17.79
N LEU A 189 -18.01 -5.65 17.24
CA LEU A 189 -17.53 -4.68 16.25
C LEU A 189 -18.24 -4.83 14.91
N ALA A 190 -18.52 -6.07 14.47
CA ALA A 190 -19.33 -6.33 13.29
C ALA A 190 -20.79 -5.87 13.49
N LEU A 191 -21.36 -6.06 14.69
CA LEU A 191 -22.68 -5.53 15.03
C LEU A 191 -22.72 -4.00 14.98
N LEU A 192 -21.63 -3.30 15.35
CA LEU A 192 -21.53 -1.86 15.19
C LEU A 192 -21.63 -1.44 13.73
N PHE A 193 -20.98 -2.18 12.83
CA PHE A 193 -21.03 -1.91 11.39
C PHE A 193 -22.46 -2.02 10.85
N ILE A 194 -23.19 -3.06 11.27
CA ILE A 194 -24.59 -3.25 10.90
C ILE A 194 -25.48 -2.15 11.51
N ALA A 195 -25.26 -1.79 12.78
CA ALA A 195 -26.06 -0.75 13.45
C ALA A 195 -25.83 0.65 12.87
N THR A 196 -24.64 0.91 12.31
CA THR A 196 -24.27 2.21 11.74
C THR A 196 -24.49 2.31 10.23
N SER A 197 -24.76 1.21 9.53
CA SER A 197 -24.91 1.20 8.06
C SER A 197 -25.97 2.18 7.58
N ALA A 198 -27.13 2.21 8.23
CA ALA A 198 -28.22 3.12 7.87
C ALA A 198 -27.82 4.61 7.98
N PHE A 199 -27.01 4.98 8.98
CA PHE A 199 -26.49 6.34 9.09
C PHE A 199 -25.44 6.64 8.02
N ALA A 200 -24.54 5.68 7.75
CA ALA A 200 -23.47 5.84 6.78
C ALA A 200 -23.99 5.93 5.34
N GLU A 201 -24.97 5.09 4.99
CA GLU A 201 -25.63 5.07 3.68
C GLU A 201 -26.44 6.35 3.44
N ALA A 202 -27.22 6.79 4.43
CA ALA A 202 -27.95 8.06 4.34
C ALA A 202 -27.01 9.28 4.16
N ASN A 203 -25.85 9.26 4.81
CA ASN A 203 -24.84 10.31 4.65
C ASN A 203 -24.15 10.25 3.28
N PHE A 204 -23.85 9.04 2.79
CA PHE A 204 -23.25 8.83 1.48
C PHE A 204 -24.18 9.27 0.34
N GLU A 205 -25.44 8.87 0.39
CA GLU A 205 -26.47 9.31 -0.58
C GLU A 205 -26.73 10.82 -0.49
N GLY A 206 -26.65 11.41 0.72
CA GLY A 206 -26.74 12.85 0.91
C GLY A 206 -25.63 13.63 0.18
N GLU A 207 -24.41 13.10 0.13
CA GLU A 207 -23.32 13.67 -0.66
C GLU A 207 -23.51 13.43 -2.17
N ARG A 208 -23.97 12.24 -2.57
CA ARG A 208 -24.22 11.89 -3.99
C ARG A 208 -25.32 12.76 -4.60
N MET A 209 -26.39 13.02 -3.86
CA MET A 209 -27.52 13.83 -4.33
C MET A 209 -27.09 15.24 -4.79
N ILE A 210 -26.10 15.85 -4.13
CA ILE A 210 -25.58 17.17 -4.50
C ILE A 210 -24.89 17.13 -5.87
N GLN A 211 -24.28 15.98 -6.24
CA GLN A 211 -23.62 15.76 -7.53
C GLN A 211 -24.63 15.53 -8.66
N CYS A 212 -25.86 15.10 -8.33
CA CYS A 212 -26.94 14.90 -9.29
C CYS A 212 -27.65 16.22 -9.70
N ILE A 213 -27.32 17.36 -9.09
CA ILE A 213 -27.88 18.66 -9.46
C ILE A 213 -27.15 19.17 -10.71
N TYR A 214 -27.89 19.43 -11.79
CA TYR A 214 -27.31 19.97 -13.03
C TYR A 214 -26.68 21.37 -12.81
N PRO A 215 -25.39 21.57 -13.17
CA PRO A 215 -24.70 22.83 -12.92
C PRO A 215 -25.08 23.90 -13.97
N THR A 216 -25.69 24.99 -13.50
CA THR A 216 -25.94 26.23 -14.27
C THR A 216 -25.33 27.40 -13.49
N GLU A 217 -25.03 28.53 -14.15
CA GLU A 217 -24.39 29.68 -13.47
C GLU A 217 -25.10 30.10 -12.18
N ASP A 218 -26.45 30.14 -12.20
CA ASP A 218 -27.27 30.47 -11.03
C ASP A 218 -27.21 29.40 -9.93
N ARG A 219 -26.97 28.13 -10.29
CA ARG A 219 -26.93 26.99 -9.34
C ARG A 219 -25.54 26.73 -8.79
N LEU A 220 -24.46 27.21 -9.40
CA LEU A 220 -23.11 27.03 -8.90
C LEU A 220 -22.94 27.60 -7.49
N ARG A 221 -23.52 28.78 -7.23
CA ARG A 221 -23.54 29.40 -5.89
C ARG A 221 -24.32 28.57 -4.87
N VAL A 222 -25.45 28.01 -5.30
CA VAL A 222 -26.28 27.15 -4.45
C VAL A 222 -25.56 25.84 -4.16
N GLN A 223 -24.97 25.18 -5.16
CA GLN A 223 -24.19 23.95 -4.96
C GLN A 223 -23.01 24.16 -4.03
N ALA A 224 -22.30 25.30 -4.13
CA ALA A 224 -21.22 25.65 -3.21
C ALA A 224 -21.73 25.75 -1.76
N PHE A 225 -22.90 26.38 -1.54
CA PHE A 225 -23.55 26.44 -0.23
C PHE A 225 -23.99 25.06 0.28
N LEU A 226 -24.60 24.22 -0.57
CA LEU A 226 -25.05 22.88 -0.19
C LEU A 226 -23.87 21.96 0.17
N ARG A 227 -22.73 22.09 -0.51
CA ARG A 227 -21.49 21.37 -0.18
C ARG A 227 -20.91 21.78 1.18
N GLN A 228 -21.12 23.01 1.63
CA GLN A 228 -20.69 23.45 2.97
C GLN A 228 -21.59 22.92 4.09
N GLN A 229 -22.83 22.51 3.78
CA GLN A 229 -23.83 22.04 4.74
C GLN A 229 -24.51 20.76 4.26
N PRO A 230 -23.77 19.65 4.03
CA PRO A 230 -24.31 18.46 3.38
C PRO A 230 -25.43 17.82 4.20
N LEU A 231 -26.35 17.15 3.49
CA LEU A 231 -27.39 16.33 4.09
C LEU A 231 -26.77 15.16 4.84
N GLN A 232 -26.95 15.14 6.15
CA GLN A 232 -26.36 14.12 7.00
C GLN A 232 -27.17 13.89 8.26
N MET A 233 -27.22 12.64 8.69
CA MET A 233 -27.63 12.19 10.01
C MET A 233 -26.42 12.19 10.94
N LYS A 234 -26.59 12.80 12.12
CA LYS A 234 -25.54 12.97 13.14
C LYS A 234 -25.91 12.29 14.44
N VAL A 235 -24.98 11.53 14.99
CA VAL A 235 -25.09 10.95 16.33
C VAL A 235 -24.26 11.80 17.28
N PHE A 236 -24.89 12.45 18.27
CA PHE A 236 -24.19 13.40 19.18
C PHE A 236 -23.38 14.48 18.45
N ASN A 237 -23.94 15.00 17.35
CA ASN A 237 -23.31 16.00 16.47
C ASN A 237 -22.06 15.52 15.69
N ILE A 238 -21.81 14.20 15.66
CA ILE A 238 -20.76 13.56 14.88
C ILE A 238 -21.39 12.85 13.66
N SER A 239 -20.84 13.08 12.48
CA SER A 239 -21.22 12.38 11.25
C SER A 239 -20.60 11.00 11.20
N VAL A 240 -21.41 9.96 10.97
CA VAL A 240 -20.94 8.58 10.85
C VAL A 240 -20.68 8.27 9.37
N SER A 241 -19.51 7.74 9.05
CA SER A 241 -19.14 7.32 7.68
C SER A 241 -18.51 5.94 7.67
N TYR A 242 -18.62 5.22 6.55
CA TYR A 242 -17.98 3.90 6.37
C TYR A 242 -16.47 3.96 6.65
N ASN A 243 -15.80 5.02 6.22
CA ASN A 243 -14.37 5.23 6.47
C ASN A 243 -14.05 5.39 7.96
N ALA A 244 -14.90 6.08 8.73
CA ALA A 244 -14.72 6.24 10.17
C ALA A 244 -14.89 4.91 10.91
N ILE A 245 -15.89 4.12 10.54
CA ILE A 245 -16.17 2.81 11.15
C ILE A 245 -15.05 1.82 10.82
N LEU A 246 -14.66 1.73 9.55
CA LEU A 246 -13.56 0.89 9.10
C LEU A 246 -12.24 1.27 9.79
N GLY A 247 -11.99 2.56 10.00
CA GLY A 247 -10.84 3.06 10.75
C GLY A 247 -10.79 2.53 12.18
N VAL A 248 -11.93 2.42 12.88
CA VAL A 248 -12.00 1.86 14.24
C VAL A 248 -11.71 0.35 14.23
N ILE A 249 -12.33 -0.40 13.31
CA ILE A 249 -12.12 -1.85 13.19
C ILE A 249 -10.66 -2.17 12.86
N LEU A 250 -10.07 -1.46 11.89
CA LEU A 250 -8.67 -1.61 11.52
C LEU A 250 -7.72 -1.26 12.68
N ALA A 251 -8.07 -0.25 13.49
CA ALA A 251 -7.27 0.10 14.66
C ALA A 251 -7.27 -1.01 15.72
N PHE A 252 -8.42 -1.63 16.00
CA PHE A 252 -8.50 -2.77 16.92
C PHE A 252 -7.81 -4.02 16.36
N ALA A 253 -8.00 -4.33 15.07
CA ALA A 253 -7.30 -5.43 14.41
C ALA A 253 -5.78 -5.26 14.46
N ALA A 254 -5.29 -4.06 14.16
CA ALA A 254 -3.86 -3.74 14.26
C ALA A 254 -3.34 -3.87 15.70
N ALA A 255 -4.12 -3.48 16.71
CA ALA A 255 -3.74 -3.58 18.12
C ALA A 255 -3.64 -5.05 18.58
N ILE A 256 -4.59 -5.90 18.18
CA ILE A 256 -4.62 -7.33 18.52
C ILE A 256 -3.50 -8.07 17.80
N ALA A 257 -3.35 -7.86 16.48
CA ALA A 257 -2.27 -8.46 15.71
C ALA A 257 -0.89 -8.09 16.27
N SER A 258 -0.71 -6.82 16.66
CA SER A 258 0.53 -6.38 17.33
C SER A 258 0.78 -7.14 18.63
N ARG A 259 -0.26 -7.45 19.41
CA ARG A 259 -0.14 -8.18 20.68
C ARG A 259 0.21 -9.65 20.46
N ILE A 260 -0.45 -10.34 19.54
CA ILE A 260 -0.14 -11.75 19.20
C ILE A 260 1.32 -11.89 18.78
N ILE A 261 1.78 -11.02 17.88
CA ILE A 261 3.17 -11.04 17.40
C ILE A 261 4.15 -10.77 18.56
N LEU A 262 3.80 -9.87 19.48
CA LEU A 262 4.61 -9.63 20.67
C LEU A 262 4.67 -10.85 21.59
N ASP A 263 3.56 -11.55 21.76
CA ASP A 263 3.47 -12.74 22.61
C ASP A 263 4.33 -13.87 22.02
N GLU A 264 4.22 -14.17 20.73
CA GLU A 264 5.07 -15.17 20.05
C GLU A 264 6.57 -14.82 20.10
N LEU A 265 6.92 -13.57 19.81
CA LEU A 265 8.31 -13.13 19.93
C LEU A 265 8.81 -13.18 21.37
N SER A 266 7.93 -12.91 22.35
CA SER A 266 8.28 -13.01 23.76
C SER A 266 8.56 -14.44 24.18
N ILE A 267 7.82 -15.42 23.64
CA ILE A 267 8.04 -16.86 23.86
C ILE A 267 9.43 -17.27 23.36
N VAL A 268 9.78 -16.92 22.11
CA VAL A 268 11.11 -17.21 21.54
C VAL A 268 12.24 -16.58 22.36
N ILE A 269 12.02 -15.37 22.90
CA ILE A 269 13.02 -14.68 23.72
C ILE A 269 13.12 -15.28 25.14
N GLN A 270 11.99 -15.69 25.74
CA GLN A 270 11.94 -16.32 27.06
C GLN A 270 12.57 -17.71 27.07
N ARG A 271 12.49 -18.45 25.94
CA ARG A 271 13.12 -19.77 25.73
C ARG A 271 14.64 -19.72 25.50
N GLY A 272 15.30 -18.58 25.74
CA GLY A 272 16.77 -18.45 25.65
C GLY A 272 17.35 -18.33 24.24
N GLN A 273 16.51 -18.33 23.20
CA GLN A 273 16.94 -18.34 21.79
C GLN A 273 17.09 -16.94 21.18
N GLY A 274 16.78 -15.87 21.94
CA GLY A 274 16.84 -14.49 21.45
C GLY A 274 18.23 -14.05 20.93
N GLY A 275 19.31 -14.71 21.38
CA GLY A 275 20.65 -14.49 20.84
C GLY A 275 20.81 -14.93 19.39
N ARG A 276 20.29 -16.11 19.03
CA ARG A 276 20.31 -16.66 17.65
C ARG A 276 19.42 -15.81 16.72
N LEU A 277 18.28 -15.36 17.22
CA LEU A 277 17.37 -14.49 16.49
C LEU A 277 18.05 -13.18 16.05
N ILE A 278 18.89 -12.58 16.90
CA ILE A 278 19.64 -11.37 16.52
C ILE A 278 20.70 -11.65 15.46
N ASP A 279 21.38 -12.80 15.53
CA ASP A 279 22.36 -13.18 14.51
C ASP A 279 21.70 -13.41 13.15
N PHE A 280 20.51 -14.00 13.15
CA PHE A 280 19.66 -14.11 11.97
C PHE A 280 19.29 -12.74 11.40
N ILE A 281 18.85 -11.80 12.24
CA ILE A 281 18.54 -10.42 11.81
C ILE A 281 19.77 -9.75 11.18
N VAL A 282 20.95 -9.92 11.77
CA VAL A 282 22.20 -9.36 11.24
C VAL A 282 22.51 -9.96 9.87
N LYS A 283 22.44 -11.29 9.73
CA LYS A 283 22.68 -12.02 8.49
C LYS A 283 21.72 -11.59 7.36
N GLU A 284 20.44 -11.44 7.67
CA GLU A 284 19.41 -11.13 6.69
C GLU A 284 19.26 -9.64 6.39
N SER A 285 19.80 -8.74 7.22
CA SER A 285 19.69 -7.29 7.03
C SER A 285 20.32 -6.73 5.75
N ASP A 286 21.28 -7.46 5.19
CA ASP A 286 21.97 -7.14 3.93
C ASP A 286 21.36 -7.84 2.70
N ARG A 287 20.55 -8.88 2.92
CA ARG A 287 19.96 -9.74 1.87
C ARG A 287 18.50 -9.40 1.59
N ASN A 288 17.74 -9.07 2.63
CA ASN A 288 16.31 -8.86 2.52
C ASN A 288 15.98 -7.47 1.93
N SER A 289 15.19 -7.46 0.87
CA SER A 289 14.68 -6.23 0.23
C SER A 289 13.65 -5.50 1.08
N ARG A 290 12.97 -6.17 2.02
CA ARG A 290 11.97 -5.59 2.94
C ARG A 290 12.50 -5.53 4.38
N PHE A 291 12.94 -4.33 4.79
CA PHE A 291 13.50 -4.11 6.13
C PHE A 291 12.47 -4.02 7.27
N TYR A 292 11.17 -3.85 6.97
CA TYR A 292 10.13 -3.60 7.98
C TYR A 292 10.01 -4.70 9.05
N PRO A 293 9.91 -6.00 8.71
CA PRO A 293 9.80 -7.06 9.72
C PRO A 293 11.07 -7.16 10.58
N LEU A 294 12.25 -7.07 9.95
CA LEU A 294 13.53 -7.10 10.66
C LEU A 294 13.68 -5.93 11.64
N ALA A 295 13.25 -4.73 11.24
CA ALA A 295 13.26 -3.55 12.09
C ALA A 295 12.32 -3.71 13.30
N TYR A 296 11.14 -4.30 13.08
CA TYR A 296 10.19 -4.59 14.14
C TYR A 296 10.72 -5.63 15.12
N THR A 297 11.20 -6.78 14.63
CA THR A 297 11.78 -7.85 15.47
C THR A 297 12.99 -7.33 16.24
N LEU A 298 13.87 -6.55 15.62
CA LEU A 298 14.99 -5.90 16.31
C LEU A 298 14.52 -4.96 17.42
N ALA A 299 13.45 -4.19 17.20
CA ALA A 299 12.85 -3.32 18.20
C ALA A 299 12.31 -4.12 19.40
N VAL A 300 11.65 -5.26 19.15
CA VAL A 300 11.17 -6.18 20.21
C VAL A 300 12.34 -6.74 21.00
N CYS A 301 13.37 -7.29 20.33
CA CYS A 301 14.58 -7.82 20.99
C CYS A 301 15.29 -6.76 21.83
N ALA A 302 15.43 -5.53 21.32
CA ALA A 302 16.05 -4.42 22.04
C ALA A 302 15.28 -4.02 23.30
N ARG A 303 13.97 -4.29 23.35
CA ARG A 303 13.07 -3.98 24.47
C ARG A 303 12.74 -5.18 25.35
N SER A 304 13.31 -6.34 25.06
CA SER A 304 13.13 -7.55 25.88
C SER A 304 13.54 -7.33 27.34
N THR A 305 12.87 -8.06 28.25
CA THR A 305 13.25 -8.21 29.65
C THR A 305 14.57 -8.94 29.82
N ASN A 306 14.94 -9.82 28.89
CA ASN A 306 16.24 -10.48 28.86
C ASN A 306 17.34 -9.47 28.51
N GLN A 307 18.21 -9.19 29.49
CA GLN A 307 19.21 -8.13 29.36
C GLN A 307 20.28 -8.43 28.31
N ASP A 308 20.62 -9.71 28.11
CA ASP A 308 21.65 -10.11 27.15
C ASP A 308 21.15 -9.97 25.72
N VAL A 309 19.91 -10.40 25.47
CA VAL A 309 19.21 -10.19 24.19
C VAL A 309 19.06 -8.70 23.90
N SER A 310 18.59 -7.92 24.88
CA SER A 310 18.48 -6.46 24.74
C SER A 310 19.84 -5.82 24.43
N ARG A 311 20.91 -6.21 25.12
CA ARG A 311 22.27 -5.67 24.89
C ARG A 311 22.76 -6.01 23.49
N LYS A 312 22.64 -7.26 23.08
CA LYS A 312 23.06 -7.74 21.75
C LYS A 312 22.29 -7.04 20.63
N ALA A 313 20.96 -6.86 20.79
CA ALA A 313 20.13 -6.16 19.82
C ALA A 313 20.55 -4.69 19.67
N TYR A 314 20.84 -3.99 20.78
CA TYR A 314 21.31 -2.60 20.72
C TYR A 314 22.67 -2.44 20.05
N VAL A 315 23.57 -3.43 20.18
CA VAL A 315 24.85 -3.46 19.46
C VAL A 315 24.62 -3.68 17.97
N ALA A 316 23.73 -4.61 17.62
CA ALA A 316 23.39 -4.94 16.23
C ALA A 316 22.79 -3.75 15.44
N ILE A 317 22.26 -2.71 16.09
CA ILE A 317 21.76 -1.51 15.39
C ILE A 317 22.84 -0.87 14.51
N GLN A 318 24.12 -0.89 14.93
CA GLN A 318 25.21 -0.28 14.14
C GLN A 318 25.46 -1.00 12.82
N THR A 319 25.25 -2.32 12.76
CA THR A 319 25.45 -3.14 11.57
C THR A 319 24.18 -3.24 10.71
N VAL A 320 23.02 -3.41 11.36
CA VAL A 320 21.72 -3.62 10.71
C VAL A 320 21.15 -2.31 10.15
N CYS A 321 21.20 -1.23 10.92
CA CYS A 321 20.66 0.07 10.53
C CYS A 321 21.72 0.97 9.87
N ARG A 322 22.27 0.57 8.71
CA ARG A 322 23.36 1.31 8.05
C ARG A 322 22.99 2.74 7.63
N THR A 323 21.72 3.00 7.29
CA THR A 323 21.23 4.33 6.88
C THR A 323 20.33 4.97 7.94
N PRO A 324 20.19 6.31 7.96
CA PRO A 324 19.26 6.99 8.86
C PRO A 324 17.81 6.56 8.67
N GLU A 325 17.41 6.20 7.45
CA GLU A 325 16.06 5.68 7.17
C GLU A 325 15.78 4.39 7.93
N LYS A 326 16.70 3.41 7.88
CA LYS A 326 16.61 2.16 8.65
C LYS A 326 16.58 2.43 10.16
N LEU A 327 17.46 3.32 10.67
CA LEU A 327 17.45 3.71 12.07
C LEU A 327 16.11 4.36 12.49
N PHE A 328 15.58 5.27 11.68
CA PHE A 328 14.32 5.96 11.98
C PHE A 328 13.13 5.02 11.92
N MET A 329 13.17 3.98 11.07
CA MET A 329 12.18 2.91 11.06
C MET A 329 12.20 2.09 12.35
N PHE A 330 13.38 1.67 12.82
CA PHE A 330 13.54 1.02 14.13
C PHE A 330 12.98 1.90 15.26
N LEU A 331 13.30 3.20 15.27
CA LEU A 331 12.80 4.14 16.27
C LEU A 331 11.28 4.33 16.19
N LYS A 332 10.70 4.30 14.99
CA LYS A 332 9.25 4.31 14.77
C LYS A 332 8.60 3.13 15.46
N TYR A 333 9.11 1.91 15.23
CA TYR A 333 8.56 0.71 15.88
C TYR A 333 8.74 0.73 17.40
N CYS A 334 9.89 1.16 17.92
CA CYS A 334 10.05 1.36 19.36
C CYS A 334 9.02 2.33 19.94
N LYS A 335 8.72 3.43 19.24
CA LYS A 335 7.79 4.46 19.72
C LYS A 335 6.32 4.06 19.58
N GLU A 336 5.91 3.64 18.40
CA GLU A 336 4.50 3.44 18.04
C GLU A 336 4.01 2.07 18.48
N SER A 337 4.72 1.01 18.10
CA SER A 337 4.29 -0.37 18.40
C SER A 337 4.59 -0.77 19.84
N LEU A 338 5.78 -0.42 20.35
CA LEU A 338 6.21 -0.75 21.71
C LEU A 338 5.90 0.35 22.74
N LYS A 339 5.17 1.39 22.33
CA LYS A 339 4.67 2.49 23.17
C LYS A 339 5.75 3.13 24.07
N LEU A 340 6.99 3.25 23.56
CA LEU A 340 8.10 3.84 24.30
C LEU A 340 7.89 5.35 24.50
N LYS A 341 7.32 5.74 25.64
CA LYS A 341 7.06 7.14 26.00
C LYS A 341 8.34 7.92 26.29
N SER A 342 9.34 7.28 26.92
CA SER A 342 10.62 7.89 27.29
C SER A 342 11.80 7.00 26.90
N TRP A 343 12.96 7.61 26.60
CA TRP A 343 14.13 6.86 26.13
C TRP A 343 14.97 6.41 27.33
N PRO A 344 15.03 5.11 27.66
CA PRO A 344 15.82 4.62 28.77
C PRO A 344 17.31 4.73 28.47
N ARG A 345 18.14 4.70 29.51
CA ARG A 345 19.61 4.89 29.40
C ARG A 345 20.23 4.02 28.31
N ARG A 346 19.93 2.71 28.27
CA ARG A 346 20.49 1.77 27.28
C ARG A 346 20.13 2.16 25.84
N HIS A 347 18.86 2.50 25.60
CA HIS A 347 18.38 2.95 24.30
C HIS A 347 19.05 4.26 23.86
N ARG A 348 19.10 5.26 24.76
CA ARG A 348 19.81 6.53 24.50
C ARG A 348 21.28 6.29 24.15
N MET A 349 21.97 5.47 24.94
CA MET A 349 23.39 5.16 24.71
C MET A 349 23.62 4.46 23.37
N ALA A 350 22.79 3.47 23.02
CA ALA A 350 22.92 2.74 21.76
C ALA A 350 22.71 3.64 20.54
N VAL A 351 21.64 4.45 20.56
CA VAL A 351 21.36 5.41 19.48
C VAL A 351 22.43 6.51 19.41
N ALA A 352 22.95 6.97 20.55
CA ALA A 352 24.08 7.88 20.58
C ALA A 352 25.33 7.27 19.92
N LYS A 353 25.68 6.03 20.28
CA LYS A 353 26.80 5.28 19.70
C LYS A 353 26.68 5.08 18.19
N TRP A 354 25.46 4.99 17.66
CA TRP A 354 25.23 4.93 16.21
C TRP A 354 25.77 6.17 15.48
N TYR A 355 25.69 7.36 16.11
CA TYR A 355 26.25 8.60 15.55
C TYR A 355 27.73 8.80 15.88
N THR A 356 28.15 8.43 17.08
CA THR A 356 29.45 8.83 17.63
C THR A 356 30.56 7.80 17.45
N THR A 357 30.22 6.51 17.43
CA THR A 357 31.19 5.41 17.50
C THR A 357 30.83 4.28 16.54
N ASN A 358 30.05 4.54 15.50
CA ASN A 358 29.80 3.56 14.46
C ASN A 358 31.01 3.54 13.52
N PRO A 359 31.66 2.39 13.28
CA PRO A 359 32.85 2.29 12.43
C PRO A 359 32.68 3.00 11.09
N GLN A 360 31.54 2.85 10.42
CA GLN A 360 31.31 3.48 9.10
C GLN A 360 31.44 5.02 9.10
N TYR A 361 31.19 5.67 10.23
CA TYR A 361 31.29 7.13 10.37
C TYR A 361 32.61 7.57 11.00
N LEU A 362 33.27 6.71 11.78
CA LEU A 362 34.62 6.95 12.25
C LEU A 362 35.62 6.87 11.10
N ASP A 363 35.46 5.87 10.22
CA ASP A 363 36.32 5.67 9.05
C ASP A 363 36.04 6.73 7.97
N ASN A 364 34.77 7.14 7.81
CA ASN A 364 34.35 8.13 6.84
C ASN A 364 33.32 9.14 7.43
N PRO A 365 33.78 10.22 8.10
CA PRO A 365 32.89 11.25 8.63
C PRO A 365 32.06 11.97 7.57
N MET A 366 32.55 12.08 6.33
CA MET A 366 31.82 12.66 5.20
C MET A 366 30.54 11.87 4.90
N LEU A 367 30.55 10.55 5.08
CA LEU A 367 29.34 9.72 4.93
C LEU A 367 28.24 10.16 5.90
N LEU A 368 28.58 10.48 7.16
CA LEU A 368 27.62 10.98 8.13
C LEU A 368 27.04 12.33 7.68
N ALA A 369 27.87 13.22 7.14
CA ALA A 369 27.42 14.51 6.59
C ALA A 369 26.46 14.31 5.39
N LYS A 370 26.82 13.45 4.43
CA LYS A 370 25.95 13.06 3.30
C LYS A 370 24.63 12.46 3.79
N HIS A 371 24.67 11.59 4.80
CA HIS A 371 23.47 10.98 5.39
C HIS A 371 22.56 12.00 6.09
N VAL A 372 23.11 12.89 6.92
CA VAL A 372 22.33 13.91 7.65
C VAL A 372 21.67 14.91 6.70
N THR A 373 22.33 15.24 5.59
CA THR A 373 21.79 16.17 4.58
C THR A 373 20.82 15.50 3.62
N LYS A 374 20.99 14.22 3.26
CA LYS A 374 20.07 13.45 2.40
C LYS A 374 18.82 12.97 3.14
N TYR A 375 18.98 12.33 4.29
CA TYR A 375 17.88 11.70 5.04
C TYR A 375 17.38 12.59 6.19
N ARG A 376 17.09 13.86 5.89
CA ARG A 376 16.73 14.88 6.92
C ARG A 376 15.57 14.45 7.81
N ARG A 377 14.55 13.83 7.20
CA ARG A 377 13.36 13.30 7.87
C ARG A 377 12.86 12.02 7.17
N ARG A 378 12.60 10.97 7.94
CA ARG A 378 11.90 9.73 7.51
C ARG A 378 11.13 9.17 8.69
N HIS A 379 10.03 8.46 8.42
CA HIS A 379 9.25 7.75 9.44
C HIS A 379 8.88 8.59 10.69
N GLY A 380 8.63 9.89 10.53
CA GLY A 380 8.29 10.80 11.64
C GLY A 380 9.46 11.25 12.54
N PHE A 381 10.70 10.90 12.20
CA PHE A 381 11.92 11.31 12.90
C PHE A 381 12.79 12.24 12.06
N SER A 382 13.59 13.04 12.75
CA SER A 382 14.64 13.88 12.18
C SER A 382 15.91 13.73 13.03
N HIS A 383 17.08 13.96 12.45
CA HIS A 383 18.34 13.94 13.18
C HIS A 383 18.31 14.84 14.42
N LYS A 384 17.81 16.08 14.28
CA LYS A 384 17.63 17.03 15.40
C LYS A 384 16.81 16.44 16.55
N LYS A 385 15.70 15.77 16.23
CA LYS A 385 14.81 15.16 17.22
C LYS A 385 15.51 13.99 17.92
N VAL A 386 16.15 13.11 17.15
CA VAL A 386 16.86 11.93 17.69
C VAL A 386 18.01 12.35 18.60
N LEU A 387 18.85 13.29 18.17
CA LEU A 387 20.00 13.78 18.94
C LEU A 387 19.58 14.48 20.24
N LYS A 388 18.45 15.21 20.22
CA LYS A 388 17.85 15.78 21.44
C LYS A 388 17.33 14.72 22.41
N CYS A 389 16.96 13.52 21.94
CA CYS A 389 16.48 12.44 22.80
C CYS A 389 17.62 11.56 23.35
N CYS A 390 18.66 11.29 22.55
CA CYS A 390 19.75 10.42 22.99
C CYS A 390 20.86 11.13 23.77
N HIS A 391 21.02 12.45 23.61
CA HIS A 391 22.07 13.24 24.27
C HIS A 391 23.48 12.61 24.12
N PRO A 392 24.01 12.52 22.88
CA PRO A 392 25.30 11.86 22.65
C PRO A 392 26.42 12.60 23.37
N ASN A 393 27.33 11.85 24.00
CA ASN A 393 28.55 12.42 24.55
C ASN A 393 29.55 12.64 23.41
N THR A 394 29.80 13.92 23.09
CA THR A 394 30.67 14.31 21.98
C THR A 394 32.12 14.51 22.39
N SER A 395 32.49 14.44 23.68
CA SER A 395 33.84 14.80 24.15
C SER A 395 34.95 13.97 23.53
N ARG A 396 34.69 12.69 23.24
CA ARG A 396 35.65 11.74 22.63
C ARG A 396 35.45 11.51 21.13
N CYS A 397 34.53 12.24 20.50
CA CYS A 397 34.31 12.11 19.06
C CYS A 397 35.43 12.81 18.28
N PRO A 398 35.71 12.38 17.04
CA PRO A 398 36.44 13.21 16.08
C PRO A 398 35.73 14.55 15.89
N ASP A 399 36.50 15.62 15.63
CA ASP A 399 35.95 16.97 15.51
C ASP A 399 34.97 17.12 14.34
N ASP A 400 35.16 16.37 13.25
CA ASP A 400 34.20 16.26 12.15
C ASP A 400 32.82 15.80 12.62
N ILE A 401 32.77 14.76 13.44
CA ILE A 401 31.51 14.24 13.98
C ILE A 401 30.91 15.27 14.95
N LYS A 402 31.72 15.92 15.80
CA LYS A 402 31.23 17.00 16.67
C LYS A 402 30.59 18.13 15.85
N PHE A 403 31.22 18.52 14.73
CA PHE A 403 30.69 19.53 13.82
C PHE A 403 29.33 19.12 13.26
N ILE A 404 29.23 17.92 12.67
CA ILE A 404 28.03 17.43 12.01
C ILE A 404 26.87 17.33 13.00
N LEU A 405 27.11 16.83 14.21
CA LEU A 405 26.10 16.74 15.27
C LEU A 405 25.66 18.11 15.76
N CYS A 406 26.60 19.05 15.90
CA CYS A 406 26.29 20.45 16.24
C CYS A 406 25.42 21.09 15.14
N TYR A 407 25.81 20.93 13.87
CA TYR A 407 25.03 21.40 12.72
C TYR A 407 23.61 20.83 12.72
N ALA A 408 23.46 19.51 12.89
CA ALA A 408 22.16 18.85 12.89
C ALA A 408 21.20 19.36 13.98
N VAL A 409 21.72 19.77 15.14
CA VAL A 409 20.90 20.23 16.28
C VAL A 409 20.73 21.75 16.30
N LYS A 410 21.83 22.48 16.12
CA LYS A 410 21.98 23.92 16.38
C LYS A 410 22.11 24.77 15.10
N GLY A 411 22.33 24.16 13.94
CA GLY A 411 22.51 24.84 12.66
C GLY A 411 23.95 25.32 12.41
N ILE A 412 24.22 25.76 11.17
CA ILE A 412 25.58 26.02 10.68
C ILE A 412 26.31 27.13 11.47
N SER A 413 25.61 28.20 11.86
CA SER A 413 26.23 29.35 12.52
C SER A 413 26.86 28.99 13.87
N LYS A 414 26.26 28.04 14.60
CA LYS A 414 26.80 27.54 15.87
C LYS A 414 27.85 26.46 15.67
N ALA A 415 27.75 25.68 14.60
CA ALA A 415 28.74 24.68 14.25
C ALA A 415 30.09 25.33 13.89
N ARG A 416 30.11 26.42 13.11
CA ARG A 416 31.35 27.14 12.74
C ARG A 416 32.15 27.67 13.94
N ARG A 417 31.46 28.10 15.00
CA ARG A 417 32.13 28.59 16.22
C ARG A 417 32.97 27.52 16.92
N LEU A 418 32.76 26.24 16.62
CA LEU A 418 33.54 25.14 17.18
C LEU A 418 34.87 24.89 16.43
N HIS A 419 35.11 25.52 15.27
CA HIS A 419 36.25 25.22 14.38
C HIS A 419 37.12 26.43 14.03
N GLN A 420 37.24 27.41 14.93
CA GLN A 420 38.14 28.55 14.72
C GLN A 420 39.64 28.19 14.95
N GLY A 421 40.01 26.90 14.99
CA GLY A 421 41.39 26.44 15.10
C GLY A 421 41.55 25.02 14.59
N GLU A 422 42.61 24.78 13.81
CA GLU A 422 43.07 23.53 13.17
C GLU A 422 42.59 23.27 11.73
N GLU A 423 43.50 23.53 10.79
CA GLU A 423 43.34 23.40 9.34
C GLU A 423 43.92 22.07 8.85
N GLY A 424 43.14 21.30 8.07
CA GLY A 424 43.72 20.19 7.28
C GLY A 424 42.72 19.13 6.81
N LYS A 425 41.93 18.53 7.72
CA LYS A 425 40.95 17.45 7.38
C LYS A 425 39.49 17.88 7.51
N ILE A 426 39.21 18.69 8.52
CA ILE A 426 37.87 19.18 8.87
C ILE A 426 37.28 20.10 7.79
N MET A 427 38.14 20.78 7.03
CA MET A 427 37.73 21.74 6.00
C MET A 427 36.78 21.11 4.99
N SER A 428 37.02 19.87 4.55
CA SER A 428 36.18 19.19 3.57
C SER A 428 34.73 18.99 4.04
N VAL A 429 34.52 18.55 5.28
CA VAL A 429 33.18 18.34 5.88
C VAL A 429 32.49 19.68 6.13
N VAL A 430 33.25 20.68 6.60
CA VAL A 430 32.76 22.04 6.83
C VAL A 430 32.30 22.67 5.51
N ASP A 431 33.11 22.58 4.46
CA ASP A 431 32.81 23.09 3.13
C ASP A 431 31.59 22.40 2.53
N PHE A 432 31.52 21.07 2.62
CA PHE A 432 30.35 20.32 2.14
C PHE A 432 29.06 20.79 2.81
N ILE A 433 29.05 20.90 4.15
CA ILE A 433 27.85 21.33 4.86
C ILE A 433 27.54 22.80 4.58
N ASN A 434 28.55 23.68 4.46
CA ASN A 434 28.36 25.07 4.11
C ASN A 434 27.72 25.21 2.72
N ASP A 435 28.24 24.50 1.73
CA ASP A 435 27.76 24.52 0.35
C ASP A 435 26.31 24.00 0.29
N VAL A 436 26.02 22.86 0.94
CA VAL A 436 24.66 22.30 0.97
C VAL A 436 23.67 23.16 1.77
N ASP A 437 24.11 23.78 2.87
CA ASP A 437 23.25 24.68 3.66
C ASP A 437 22.97 25.99 2.91
N THR A 438 23.93 26.48 2.12
CA THR A 438 23.78 27.65 1.25
C THR A 438 22.81 27.35 0.11
N LEU A 439 23.00 26.22 -0.59
CA LEU A 439 22.09 25.72 -1.61
C LEU A 439 20.64 25.64 -1.11
N ARG A 440 20.45 25.27 0.15
CA ARG A 440 19.12 25.14 0.75
C ARG A 440 18.43 26.48 1.06
N LYS A 441 19.20 27.54 1.34
CA LYS A 441 18.66 28.81 1.86
C LYS A 441 18.02 29.70 0.80
N GLY A 442 18.24 29.43 -0.50
CA GLY A 442 17.63 30.23 -1.55
C GLY A 442 17.90 29.74 -2.96
N LYS A 443 17.48 30.56 -3.93
CA LYS A 443 17.86 30.38 -5.33
C LYS A 443 19.34 30.74 -5.49
N MET A 444 20.14 29.77 -5.88
CA MET A 444 21.49 29.96 -6.41
C MET A 444 21.46 29.98 -7.93
N PRO A 445 22.44 30.62 -8.60
CA PRO A 445 22.66 30.46 -10.02
C PRO A 445 22.80 29.00 -10.42
N GLU A 446 22.26 28.63 -11.57
CA GLU A 446 22.23 27.26 -12.08
C GLU A 446 23.64 26.64 -12.19
N ASP A 447 24.61 27.42 -12.69
CA ASP A 447 26.00 26.98 -12.83
C ASP A 447 26.65 26.62 -11.50
N ASP A 448 26.36 27.38 -10.44
CA ASP A 448 26.88 27.10 -9.10
C ASP A 448 26.25 25.81 -8.55
N VAL A 449 24.96 25.58 -8.79
CA VAL A 449 24.29 24.33 -8.40
C VAL A 449 24.92 23.14 -9.12
N VAL A 450 25.17 23.25 -10.43
CA VAL A 450 25.84 22.22 -11.24
C VAL A 450 27.26 21.96 -10.73
N ALA A 451 28.01 23.02 -10.38
CA ALA A 451 29.34 22.89 -9.81
C ALA A 451 29.31 22.15 -8.46
N LEU A 452 28.34 22.45 -7.59
CA LEU A 452 28.16 21.75 -6.31
C LEU A 452 27.76 20.28 -6.50
N ILE A 453 26.91 19.96 -7.47
CA ILE A 453 26.53 18.58 -7.80
C ILE A 453 27.76 17.78 -8.19
N LYS A 454 28.61 18.33 -9.08
CA LYS A 454 29.84 17.67 -9.53
C LYS A 454 30.88 17.56 -8.40
N LYS A 455 31.04 18.61 -7.59
CA LYS A 455 32.00 18.67 -6.48
C LYS A 455 31.70 17.66 -5.38
N TRP A 456 30.42 17.51 -5.01
CA TRP A 456 30.02 16.75 -3.83
C TRP A 456 29.23 15.48 -4.12
N GLU A 457 28.95 15.20 -5.40
CA GLU A 457 28.08 14.12 -5.86
C GLU A 457 26.68 14.20 -5.22
N LEU A 458 26.09 15.39 -5.24
CA LEU A 458 24.79 15.62 -4.61
C LEU A 458 23.70 14.84 -5.32
N THR A 459 22.88 14.16 -4.53
CA THR A 459 21.69 13.46 -5.03
C THR A 459 20.50 14.41 -5.16
N TRP A 460 19.53 14.05 -6.00
CA TRP A 460 18.34 14.87 -6.22
C TRP A 460 17.53 15.12 -4.93
N GLU A 461 17.61 14.25 -3.91
CA GLU A 461 16.96 14.46 -2.61
C GLU A 461 17.59 15.60 -1.79
N GLN A 462 18.83 15.98 -2.10
CA GLN A 462 19.55 17.08 -1.45
C GLN A 462 19.31 18.43 -2.14
N ILE A 463 18.77 18.42 -3.35
CA ILE A 463 18.53 19.62 -4.15
C ILE A 463 17.13 20.16 -3.87
N PRO A 464 16.99 21.47 -3.54
CA PRO A 464 15.69 22.12 -3.40
C PRO A 464 14.81 22.00 -4.64
N THR A 465 13.50 21.87 -4.46
CA THR A 465 12.55 21.68 -5.58
C THR A 465 12.55 22.81 -6.61
N VAL A 466 12.88 24.04 -6.18
CA VAL A 466 13.01 25.21 -7.07
C VAL A 466 14.08 25.03 -8.15
N HIS A 467 15.13 24.26 -7.85
CA HIS A 467 16.26 23.98 -8.74
C HIS A 467 15.97 22.78 -9.66
N LEU A 468 15.08 21.88 -9.24
CA LEU A 468 14.70 20.69 -10.01
C LEU A 468 13.79 20.99 -11.22
N GLN A 469 13.49 22.26 -11.50
CA GLN A 469 12.82 22.67 -12.74
C GLN A 469 13.81 22.82 -13.92
N SER A 470 15.11 22.98 -13.64
CA SER A 470 16.13 23.25 -14.66
C SER A 470 16.60 21.97 -15.37
N LYS A 471 16.82 22.10 -16.69
CA LYS A 471 17.35 21.03 -17.54
C LYS A 471 18.82 20.73 -17.23
N GLU A 472 19.68 21.74 -17.04
CA GLU A 472 21.11 21.51 -16.81
C GLU A 472 21.39 20.86 -15.45
N ILE A 473 20.55 21.13 -14.44
CA ILE A 473 20.64 20.47 -13.13
C ILE A 473 20.32 18.97 -13.26
N TRP A 474 19.27 18.60 -13.99
CA TRP A 474 18.98 17.19 -14.25
C TRP A 474 20.04 16.50 -15.12
N LYS A 475 20.66 17.22 -16.06
CA LYS A 475 21.82 16.75 -16.83
C LYS A 475 23.02 16.46 -15.93
N ALA A 476 23.32 17.35 -14.98
CA ALA A 476 24.39 17.14 -14.01
C ALA A 476 24.10 15.93 -13.10
N LEU A 477 22.86 15.80 -12.64
CA LEU A 477 22.40 14.66 -11.84
C LEU A 477 22.50 13.33 -12.58
N LEU A 478 22.11 13.27 -13.86
CA LEU A 478 22.13 12.05 -14.67
C LEU A 478 23.51 11.39 -14.69
N ASN A 479 24.59 12.18 -14.68
CA ASN A 479 25.96 11.69 -14.76
C ASN A 479 26.40 10.88 -13.53
N ILE A 480 25.86 11.20 -12.36
CA ILE A 480 26.22 10.56 -11.07
C ILE A 480 25.10 9.67 -10.51
N MET A 481 23.93 9.65 -11.16
CA MET A 481 22.74 8.97 -10.66
C MET A 481 22.93 7.44 -10.69
N PRO A 482 22.68 6.70 -9.59
CA PRO A 482 22.75 5.24 -9.59
C PRO A 482 21.60 4.60 -10.39
N MET A 483 21.76 3.35 -10.87
CA MET A 483 20.80 2.69 -11.77
C MET A 483 19.37 2.59 -11.19
N THR A 484 19.24 2.28 -9.90
CA THR A 484 17.92 2.24 -9.21
C THR A 484 17.21 3.60 -9.22
N ALA A 485 17.96 4.70 -9.12
CA ALA A 485 17.41 6.06 -9.19
C ALA A 485 17.13 6.47 -10.64
N LEU A 486 17.95 6.04 -11.59
CA LEU A 486 17.76 6.26 -13.03
C LEU A 486 16.42 5.69 -13.48
N LEU A 487 16.17 4.39 -13.24
CA LEU A 487 14.93 3.71 -13.61
C LEU A 487 13.67 4.38 -13.06
N ARG A 488 13.75 4.99 -11.86
CA ARG A 488 12.63 5.70 -11.23
C ARG A 488 12.37 7.09 -11.81
N ASN A 489 13.34 7.68 -12.50
CA ASN A 489 13.29 9.06 -12.96
C ASN A 489 13.32 9.22 -14.49
N LEU A 490 13.29 8.12 -15.27
CA LEU A 490 13.30 8.19 -16.75
C LEU A 490 12.21 9.13 -17.30
N GLY A 491 10.97 9.03 -16.81
CA GLY A 491 9.89 9.93 -17.24
C GLY A 491 10.17 11.41 -16.94
N LYS A 492 10.82 11.72 -15.81
CA LYS A 492 11.23 13.10 -15.49
C LYS A 492 12.36 13.60 -16.38
N LEU A 493 13.35 12.74 -16.65
CA LEU A 493 14.45 13.09 -17.56
C LEU A 493 13.92 13.38 -18.98
N THR A 494 12.95 12.59 -19.45
CA THR A 494 12.28 12.85 -20.73
C THR A 494 11.40 14.10 -20.70
N MET A 495 10.67 14.35 -19.61
CA MET A 495 9.91 15.60 -19.41
C MET A 495 10.81 16.84 -19.51
N HIS A 496 12.04 16.78 -18.98
CA HIS A 496 13.04 17.85 -19.10
C HIS A 496 13.77 17.89 -20.46
N ARG A 497 13.29 17.13 -21.47
CA ARG A 497 13.88 17.07 -22.82
C ARG A 497 15.36 16.66 -22.82
N LEU A 498 15.77 15.81 -21.86
CA LEU A 498 17.12 15.24 -21.82
C LEU A 498 17.23 13.93 -22.58
N LEU A 499 16.13 13.19 -22.71
CA LEU A 499 16.13 11.89 -23.39
C LEU A 499 15.41 11.98 -24.75
N GLU A 500 15.65 13.07 -25.48
CA GLU A 500 15.15 13.22 -26.85
C GLU A 500 15.94 12.31 -27.81
N PRO A 501 15.31 11.77 -28.87
CA PRO A 501 16.01 10.93 -29.84
C PRO A 501 17.22 11.63 -30.47
N GLY A 502 18.37 10.96 -30.46
CA GLY A 502 19.67 11.48 -30.94
C GLY A 502 20.44 12.33 -29.94
N SER A 503 19.93 12.54 -28.72
CA SER A 503 20.64 13.33 -27.70
C SER A 503 21.82 12.57 -27.09
N PRO A 504 22.89 13.27 -26.65
CA PRO A 504 24.02 12.61 -26.01
C PRO A 504 23.63 12.00 -24.65
N GLU A 505 22.68 12.61 -23.94
CA GLU A 505 22.17 12.09 -22.67
C GLU A 505 21.32 10.81 -22.86
N GLU A 506 20.52 10.72 -23.93
CA GLU A 506 19.87 9.46 -24.33
C GLU A 506 20.91 8.40 -24.62
N THR A 507 21.89 8.67 -25.49
CA THR A 507 22.94 7.70 -25.85
C THR A 507 23.64 7.17 -24.60
N ARG A 508 24.01 8.05 -23.67
CA ARG A 508 24.62 7.67 -22.39
C ARG A 508 23.69 6.81 -21.54
N THR A 509 22.42 7.14 -21.48
CA THR A 509 21.41 6.38 -20.73
C THR A 509 21.26 4.98 -21.31
N CYS A 510 21.16 4.87 -22.64
CA CYS A 510 21.10 3.60 -23.37
C CYS A 510 22.36 2.75 -23.14
N SER A 511 23.56 3.33 -23.22
CA SER A 511 24.81 2.60 -22.93
C SER A 511 24.85 2.06 -21.51
N ARG A 512 24.29 2.77 -20.53
CA ARG A 512 24.20 2.30 -19.13
C ARG A 512 23.18 1.19 -18.94
N LEU A 513 22.04 1.27 -19.64
CA LEU A 513 21.02 0.23 -19.65
C LEU A 513 21.53 -1.06 -20.32
N ASN A 514 22.39 -0.95 -21.33
CA ASN A 514 22.99 -2.09 -22.02
C ASN A 514 24.23 -2.67 -21.32
N ASN A 515 24.62 -2.16 -20.15
CA ASN A 515 25.81 -2.62 -19.43
C ASN A 515 25.44 -3.65 -18.35
N ALA A 516 25.71 -4.92 -18.62
CA ALA A 516 25.40 -6.03 -17.72
C ALA A 516 26.09 -5.92 -16.34
N GLU A 517 27.32 -5.42 -16.28
CA GLU A 517 28.06 -5.26 -15.02
C GLU A 517 27.40 -4.21 -14.12
N LEU A 518 27.02 -3.06 -14.70
CA LEU A 518 26.32 -2.00 -13.96
C LEU A 518 24.96 -2.46 -13.44
N LEU A 519 24.22 -3.26 -14.22
CA LEU A 519 22.95 -3.82 -13.79
C LEU A 519 23.13 -4.82 -12.63
N LYS A 520 24.19 -5.65 -12.69
CA LYS A 520 24.54 -6.63 -11.66
C LYS A 520 24.99 -5.96 -10.36
N ASP A 521 25.88 -4.96 -10.44
CA ASP A 521 26.37 -4.21 -9.30
C ASP A 521 25.26 -3.43 -8.59
N ALA A 522 24.30 -2.92 -9.37
CA ALA A 522 23.11 -2.26 -8.84
C ALA A 522 22.10 -3.23 -8.18
N LYS A 523 22.31 -4.55 -8.30
CA LYS A 523 21.43 -5.62 -7.78
C LYS A 523 19.97 -5.42 -8.20
N LEU A 524 19.77 -5.06 -9.48
CA LEU A 524 18.44 -4.83 -10.03
C LEU A 524 17.76 -6.14 -10.37
N HIS A 525 16.57 -6.37 -9.82
CA HIS A 525 15.75 -7.53 -10.14
C HIS A 525 14.98 -7.30 -11.47
N PRO A 526 14.81 -8.31 -12.36
CA PRO A 526 14.05 -8.18 -13.61
C PRO A 526 12.69 -7.48 -13.47
N ILE A 527 11.88 -7.85 -12.47
CA ILE A 527 10.59 -7.20 -12.17
C ILE A 527 10.68 -5.68 -11.91
N GLN A 528 11.80 -5.17 -11.37
CA GLN A 528 12.00 -3.73 -11.17
C GLN A 528 12.23 -3.00 -12.49
N ILE A 529 12.95 -3.63 -13.41
CA ILE A 529 13.18 -3.11 -14.77
C ILE A 529 11.87 -3.13 -15.54
N LEU A 530 11.11 -4.22 -15.47
CA LEU A 530 9.80 -4.34 -16.10
C LEU A 530 8.79 -3.32 -15.55
N SER A 531 8.77 -3.11 -14.23
CA SER A 531 7.94 -2.07 -13.61
C SER A 531 8.33 -0.66 -14.09
N SER A 532 9.63 -0.39 -14.24
CA SER A 532 10.14 0.89 -14.78
C SER A 532 9.77 1.06 -16.26
N LEU A 533 9.90 0.02 -17.06
CA LEU A 533 9.52 -0.04 -18.48
C LEU A 533 8.03 0.26 -18.67
N ASN A 534 7.15 -0.43 -17.95
CA ASN A 534 5.72 -0.18 -18.00
C ASN A 534 5.38 1.23 -17.51
N GLY A 535 6.03 1.66 -16.43
CA GLY A 535 5.91 3.03 -15.93
C GLY A 535 6.32 4.08 -16.96
N TYR A 536 7.38 3.85 -17.72
CA TYR A 536 7.87 4.75 -18.75
C TYR A 536 6.95 4.79 -19.99
N ARG A 537 6.47 3.62 -20.44
CA ARG A 537 5.56 3.47 -21.60
C ARG A 537 4.23 4.18 -21.43
N ARG A 538 3.79 4.41 -20.18
CA ARG A 538 2.55 5.17 -19.92
C ARG A 538 2.60 6.61 -20.41
N GLY A 539 3.79 7.23 -20.49
CA GLY A 539 3.92 8.64 -20.88
C GLY A 539 3.39 9.64 -19.83
N GLU A 540 2.96 9.18 -18.65
CA GLU A 540 2.39 10.04 -17.60
C GLU A 540 2.73 9.57 -16.17
N GLY A 541 2.87 10.54 -15.26
CA GLY A 541 3.19 10.31 -13.85
C GLY A 541 1.99 9.82 -13.03
N PHE A 542 2.23 8.87 -12.11
CA PHE A 542 1.20 8.19 -11.31
C PHE A 542 0.52 9.05 -10.21
N ARG A 543 1.05 10.23 -9.85
CA ARG A 543 0.54 11.05 -8.71
C ARG A 543 -0.19 12.31 -9.19
N ARG A 544 -1.01 12.88 -8.30
CA ARG A 544 -1.89 14.07 -8.49
C ARG A 544 -1.31 15.23 -9.30
N ASN A 545 0.02 15.45 -9.30
CA ASN A 545 0.67 16.35 -10.26
C ASN A 545 1.17 15.52 -11.45
N ARG A 546 0.25 15.25 -12.39
CA ARG A 546 0.51 14.49 -13.61
C ARG A 546 1.44 15.29 -14.52
N TYR A 547 2.73 14.98 -14.48
CA TYR A 547 3.63 15.37 -15.55
C TYR A 547 3.56 14.31 -16.64
N THR A 548 3.54 14.76 -17.89
CA THR A 548 3.53 13.90 -19.08
C THR A 548 4.87 13.99 -19.80
N TRP A 549 5.20 12.97 -20.57
CA TRP A 549 6.38 12.93 -21.42
C TRP A 549 6.08 12.14 -22.69
N ASN A 550 6.74 12.52 -23.78
CA ASN A 550 6.69 11.74 -25.02
C ASN A 550 7.58 10.50 -24.86
N VAL A 551 7.03 9.32 -25.12
CA VAL A 551 7.76 8.06 -24.90
C VAL A 551 8.84 7.88 -25.96
N ASN A 552 10.10 7.84 -25.53
CA ASN A 552 11.21 7.56 -26.44
C ASN A 552 11.34 6.03 -26.67
N GLN A 553 11.14 5.60 -27.92
CA GLN A 553 11.19 4.19 -28.30
C GLN A 553 12.58 3.55 -28.14
N ASN A 554 13.67 4.31 -28.24
CA ASN A 554 15.01 3.79 -27.98
C ASN A 554 15.17 3.44 -26.49
N ILE A 555 14.70 4.30 -25.58
CA ILE A 555 14.73 4.00 -24.14
C ILE A 555 13.88 2.77 -23.84
N VAL A 556 12.72 2.63 -24.47
CA VAL A 556 11.89 1.42 -24.38
C VAL A 556 12.69 0.20 -24.85
N HIS A 557 13.33 0.26 -26.01
CA HIS A 557 14.15 -0.83 -26.56
C HIS A 557 15.30 -1.23 -25.64
N PHE A 558 16.08 -0.28 -25.12
CA PHE A 558 17.19 -0.59 -24.22
C PHE A 558 16.73 -1.07 -22.83
N LEU A 559 15.55 -0.64 -22.36
CA LEU A 559 14.94 -1.23 -21.16
C LEU A 559 14.51 -2.68 -21.40
N THR A 560 13.97 -3.00 -22.59
CA THR A 560 13.71 -4.37 -23.03
C THR A 560 14.96 -5.22 -22.94
N GLN A 561 16.05 -4.74 -23.54
CA GLN A 561 17.32 -5.45 -23.56
C GLN A 561 17.86 -5.61 -22.13
N ALA A 562 17.84 -4.55 -21.32
CA ALA A 562 18.26 -4.63 -19.91
C ALA A 562 17.48 -5.68 -19.12
N TYR A 563 16.16 -5.78 -19.37
CA TYR A 563 15.32 -6.81 -18.79
C TYR A 563 15.73 -8.22 -19.24
N MET A 564 15.93 -8.43 -20.55
CA MET A 564 16.38 -9.72 -21.11
C MET A 564 17.79 -10.10 -20.64
N THR A 565 18.71 -9.16 -20.58
CA THR A 565 20.06 -9.36 -20.04
C THR A 565 20.00 -9.78 -18.59
N GLN A 566 19.14 -9.18 -17.75
CA GLN A 566 19.01 -9.59 -16.35
C GLN A 566 18.27 -10.90 -16.15
N LEU A 567 17.32 -11.25 -17.03
CA LEU A 567 16.71 -12.58 -17.03
C LEU A 567 17.72 -13.68 -17.34
N THR A 568 18.62 -13.44 -18.31
CA THR A 568 19.62 -14.41 -18.78
C THR A 568 20.87 -14.46 -17.90
N SER A 569 21.20 -13.36 -17.20
CA SER A 569 22.34 -13.25 -16.31
C SER A 569 22.16 -14.13 -15.06
N SER A 570 22.62 -15.38 -15.18
CA SER A 570 22.49 -16.51 -14.22
C SER A 570 23.15 -16.31 -12.86
N SER A 571 23.62 -15.10 -12.55
CA SER A 571 24.52 -14.83 -11.42
C SER A 571 23.81 -14.44 -10.11
N GLN A 572 22.48 -14.46 -10.08
CA GLN A 572 21.69 -14.19 -8.86
C GLN A 572 20.70 -15.30 -8.49
N THR A 573 20.51 -16.30 -9.34
CA THR A 573 19.51 -17.36 -9.10
C THR A 573 20.16 -18.50 -8.31
N PRO A 574 19.61 -18.89 -7.14
CA PRO A 574 20.09 -20.05 -6.42
C PRO A 574 19.91 -21.33 -7.27
N ASN A 575 20.62 -22.42 -6.94
CA ASN A 575 20.43 -23.71 -7.61
C ASN A 575 18.98 -24.17 -7.40
N LEU A 576 18.14 -23.99 -8.41
CA LEU A 576 16.76 -24.45 -8.40
C LEU A 576 16.72 -25.96 -8.69
N PRO A 577 15.78 -26.71 -8.09
CA PRO A 577 15.60 -28.11 -8.39
C PRO A 577 15.15 -28.29 -9.85
N GLN A 578 15.36 -29.48 -10.42
CA GLN A 578 15.16 -29.71 -11.85
C GLN A 578 13.68 -29.67 -12.26
N ASN A 579 12.80 -30.32 -11.51
CA ASN A 579 11.44 -30.55 -11.99
C ASN A 579 10.45 -29.56 -11.36
N LEU A 580 10.38 -28.37 -11.94
CA LEU A 580 9.45 -27.31 -11.53
C LEU A 580 8.20 -27.32 -12.41
N LEU A 581 7.03 -27.23 -11.79
CA LEU A 581 5.77 -26.91 -12.47
C LEU A 581 5.37 -25.47 -12.14
N VAL A 582 5.16 -24.66 -13.17
CA VAL A 582 4.64 -23.29 -13.05
C VAL A 582 3.27 -23.23 -13.69
N ALA A 583 2.22 -22.96 -12.91
CA ALA A 583 0.85 -22.92 -13.36
C ALA A 583 0.28 -21.50 -13.28
N ILE A 584 -0.21 -20.97 -14.41
CA ILE A 584 -0.80 -19.62 -14.49
C ILE A 584 -2.31 -19.75 -14.70
N ASN A 585 -3.10 -19.21 -13.77
CA ASN A 585 -4.54 -19.09 -13.90
C ASN A 585 -4.91 -17.92 -14.83
N ILE A 586 -5.53 -18.19 -15.98
CA ILE A 586 -5.88 -17.16 -16.97
C ILE A 586 -7.39 -16.85 -16.92
N ARG A 587 -7.91 -16.60 -15.73
CA ARG A 587 -9.23 -15.98 -15.60
C ARG A 587 -9.16 -14.50 -15.95
N HIS A 588 -10.23 -13.94 -16.51
CA HIS A 588 -10.31 -12.54 -16.95
C HIS A 588 -9.80 -11.51 -15.91
N SER A 589 -9.98 -11.80 -14.62
CA SER A 589 -9.55 -10.89 -13.55
C SER A 589 -8.01 -10.79 -13.37
N ILE A 590 -7.22 -11.58 -14.11
CA ILE A 590 -5.75 -11.46 -14.21
C ILE A 590 -5.28 -10.15 -14.89
N GLU A 591 -6.16 -9.45 -15.60
CA GLU A 591 -5.85 -8.12 -16.17
C GLU A 591 -5.77 -7.02 -15.12
N ARG A 592 -6.22 -7.27 -13.89
CA ARG A 592 -6.19 -6.28 -12.82
C ARG A 592 -4.77 -6.01 -12.33
N HIS A 593 -4.58 -4.86 -11.66
CA HIS A 593 -3.30 -4.48 -11.09
C HIS A 593 -2.86 -5.35 -9.91
N VAL A 594 -1.55 -5.56 -9.80
CA VAL A 594 -0.92 -6.26 -8.68
C VAL A 594 -0.84 -5.35 -7.46
N VAL A 595 -1.10 -5.91 -6.28
CA VAL A 595 -0.97 -5.19 -5.01
C VAL A 595 0.49 -4.83 -4.74
N GLY A 596 0.74 -3.55 -4.46
CA GLY A 596 2.07 -3.02 -4.20
C GLY A 596 2.85 -2.59 -5.46
N ILE A 597 2.43 -3.03 -6.66
CA ILE A 597 3.02 -2.61 -7.95
C ILE A 597 1.90 -2.15 -8.90
N PRO A 598 1.44 -0.89 -8.78
CA PRO A 598 0.33 -0.40 -9.58
C PRO A 598 0.67 -0.20 -11.07
N LEU A 599 1.95 -0.34 -11.44
CA LEU A 599 2.42 -0.20 -12.82
C LEU A 599 2.41 -1.52 -13.60
N MET A 600 1.96 -2.61 -12.97
CA MET A 600 1.89 -3.94 -13.58
C MET A 600 0.51 -4.55 -13.32
N ASN A 601 0.03 -5.34 -14.27
CA ASN A 601 -1.12 -6.23 -14.06
C ASN A 601 -0.66 -7.64 -13.69
N CYS A 602 -1.58 -8.45 -13.18
CA CYS A 602 -1.28 -9.82 -12.73
C CYS A 602 -0.77 -10.68 -13.89
N LYS A 603 -1.28 -10.46 -15.11
CA LYS A 603 -0.88 -11.15 -16.35
C LYS A 603 0.61 -10.96 -16.64
N GLN A 604 1.06 -9.70 -16.70
CA GLN A 604 2.46 -9.33 -16.92
C GLN A 604 3.37 -9.85 -15.81
N THR A 605 2.94 -9.77 -14.56
CA THR A 605 3.75 -10.22 -13.43
C THR A 605 3.89 -11.75 -13.39
N ALA A 606 2.79 -12.49 -13.61
CA ALA A 606 2.81 -13.94 -13.66
C ALA A 606 3.77 -14.46 -14.74
N THR A 607 3.73 -13.83 -15.92
CA THR A 607 4.56 -14.26 -17.04
C THR A 607 6.01 -13.89 -16.87
N ALA A 608 6.29 -12.69 -16.35
CA ALA A 608 7.65 -12.31 -15.99
C ALA A 608 8.27 -13.28 -14.98
N LEU A 609 7.49 -13.75 -14.01
CA LEU A 609 7.91 -14.77 -13.04
C LEU A 609 8.14 -16.13 -13.72
N ALA A 610 7.20 -16.59 -14.54
CA ALA A 610 7.33 -17.87 -15.26
C ALA A 610 8.58 -17.90 -16.16
N MET A 611 8.85 -16.82 -16.89
CA MET A 611 10.05 -16.68 -17.71
C MET A 611 11.33 -16.71 -16.86
N THR A 612 11.33 -15.97 -15.74
CA THR A 612 12.49 -15.95 -14.84
C THR A 612 12.82 -17.37 -14.37
N LEU A 613 11.81 -18.15 -13.99
CA LEU A 613 11.97 -19.54 -13.54
C LEU A 613 12.37 -20.48 -14.68
N LYS A 614 11.76 -20.34 -15.86
CA LYS A 614 12.11 -21.14 -17.05
C LYS A 614 13.54 -20.89 -17.51
N GLN A 615 13.99 -19.65 -17.46
CA GLN A 615 15.36 -19.26 -17.82
C GLN A 615 16.36 -19.75 -16.77
N SER A 616 15.99 -19.70 -15.49
CA SER A 616 16.82 -20.19 -14.38
C SER A 616 16.93 -21.71 -14.36
N GLN A 617 15.86 -22.41 -14.74
CA GLN A 617 15.79 -23.86 -14.81
C GLN A 617 15.08 -24.31 -16.11
N PRO A 618 15.83 -24.69 -17.16
CA PRO A 618 15.27 -25.07 -18.46
C PRO A 618 14.28 -26.25 -18.42
N SER A 619 14.40 -27.15 -17.43
CA SER A 619 13.47 -28.27 -17.21
C SER A 619 12.14 -27.88 -16.59
N THR A 620 11.89 -26.59 -16.31
CA THR A 620 10.60 -26.09 -15.82
C THR A 620 9.49 -26.32 -16.86
N HIS A 621 8.39 -26.93 -16.45
CA HIS A 621 7.15 -27.00 -17.22
C HIS A 621 6.28 -25.81 -16.88
N THR A 622 5.89 -25.01 -17.86
CA THR A 622 4.91 -23.93 -17.67
C THR A 622 3.59 -24.32 -18.29
N VAL A 623 2.52 -24.15 -17.53
CA VAL A 623 1.16 -24.47 -17.94
C VAL A 623 0.23 -23.32 -17.63
N THR A 624 -0.84 -23.27 -18.39
CA THR A 624 -1.93 -22.32 -18.24
C THR A 624 -3.21 -23.10 -18.00
N PHE A 625 -4.06 -22.59 -17.10
CA PHE A 625 -5.32 -23.25 -16.76
C PHE A 625 -6.40 -22.20 -16.49
N GLY A 626 -7.66 -22.65 -16.52
CA GLY A 626 -8.83 -21.79 -16.38
C GLY A 626 -10.08 -22.65 -16.23
N SER A 627 -11.18 -22.18 -16.79
CA SER A 627 -12.50 -22.82 -16.79
C SER A 627 -12.56 -24.15 -17.55
N GLY A 628 -11.76 -24.31 -18.60
CA GLY A 628 -11.86 -25.45 -19.53
C GLY A 628 -11.41 -26.81 -18.98
N GLY A 629 -11.10 -26.91 -17.67
CA GLY A 629 -10.76 -28.17 -16.99
C GLY A 629 -9.44 -28.83 -17.42
N ILE A 630 -8.69 -28.23 -18.34
CA ILE A 630 -7.45 -28.79 -18.89
C ILE A 630 -6.33 -27.77 -18.75
N ALA A 631 -5.22 -28.18 -18.13
CA ALA A 631 -4.00 -27.40 -18.11
C ALA A 631 -3.24 -27.60 -19.44
N ARG A 632 -2.90 -26.49 -20.10
CA ARG A 632 -2.23 -26.49 -21.40
C ARG A 632 -0.79 -25.99 -21.24
N ARG A 633 0.15 -26.72 -21.84
CA ARG A 633 1.55 -26.33 -21.86
C ARG A 633 1.73 -25.00 -22.60
N LEU A 634 2.50 -24.10 -21.99
CA LEU A 634 2.93 -22.84 -22.56
C LEU A 634 4.44 -22.90 -22.78
N ASP A 635 4.85 -22.89 -24.04
CA ASP A 635 6.26 -22.83 -24.40
C ASP A 635 6.63 -21.38 -24.73
N PHE A 636 7.60 -20.83 -23.99
CA PHE A 636 8.12 -19.49 -24.24
C PHE A 636 9.18 -19.56 -25.36
N GLN A 637 8.91 -18.92 -26.50
CA GLN A 637 9.97 -18.59 -27.46
C GLN A 637 10.57 -17.24 -27.02
N LEU A 638 11.70 -17.29 -26.32
CA LEU A 638 12.41 -16.09 -25.91
C LEU A 638 13.21 -15.57 -27.12
N SER A 639 12.65 -14.66 -27.93
CA SER A 639 13.45 -13.94 -28.91
C SER A 639 14.27 -12.83 -28.24
N ASP A 640 15.34 -12.38 -28.90
CA ASP A 640 16.16 -11.24 -28.45
C ASP A 640 15.35 -9.93 -28.30
N SER A 641 14.14 -9.86 -28.88
CA SER A 641 13.23 -8.70 -28.82
C SER A 641 12.24 -8.71 -27.64
N GLY A 642 12.25 -9.79 -26.85
CA GLY A 642 11.12 -10.48 -26.20
C GLY A 642 10.11 -9.76 -25.29
N ILE A 643 9.80 -8.47 -25.42
CA ILE A 643 8.61 -7.91 -24.74
C ILE A 643 7.31 -8.29 -25.48
N TYR A 644 7.30 -8.23 -26.81
CA TYR A 644 6.08 -8.49 -27.59
C TYR A 644 5.72 -9.98 -27.66
N ASP A 645 6.71 -10.87 -27.49
CA ASP A 645 6.48 -12.32 -27.43
C ASP A 645 5.68 -12.71 -26.17
N ILE A 646 5.83 -11.96 -25.07
CA ILE A 646 5.20 -12.21 -23.77
C ILE A 646 3.70 -11.94 -23.81
N GLU A 647 3.34 -10.74 -24.29
CA GLU A 647 1.95 -10.30 -24.39
C GLU A 647 1.24 -11.15 -25.46
N SER A 648 1.89 -11.38 -26.61
CA SER A 648 1.33 -12.23 -27.68
C SER A 648 1.10 -13.69 -27.24
N ALA A 649 2.02 -14.29 -26.48
CA ALA A 649 1.88 -15.66 -26.00
C ALA A 649 0.74 -15.82 -24.97
N LEU A 650 0.46 -14.79 -24.17
CA LEU A 650 -0.65 -14.80 -23.21
C LEU A 650 -1.97 -14.45 -23.88
N ASP A 651 -1.98 -13.45 -24.77
CA ASP A 651 -3.18 -13.03 -25.49
C ASP A 651 -3.70 -14.17 -26.38
N ALA A 652 -2.80 -14.98 -26.98
CA ALA A 652 -3.16 -16.20 -27.70
C ALA A 652 -3.86 -17.26 -26.81
N VAL A 653 -3.60 -17.25 -25.51
CA VAL A 653 -4.24 -18.15 -24.53
C VAL A 653 -5.52 -17.53 -23.95
N GLU A 654 -5.57 -16.21 -23.80
CA GLU A 654 -6.69 -15.44 -23.26
C GLU A 654 -7.90 -15.37 -24.19
N GLN A 655 -7.68 -15.32 -25.52
CA GLN A 655 -8.74 -15.39 -26.56
C GLN A 655 -9.60 -16.67 -26.53
N ARG A 656 -9.40 -17.56 -25.55
CA ARG A 656 -10.01 -18.90 -25.46
C ARG A 656 -10.69 -19.15 -24.11
N THR A 657 -11.05 -18.10 -23.37
CA THR A 657 -11.58 -18.19 -22.00
C THR A 657 -13.11 -18.13 -21.97
N ASP A 658 -13.72 -19.08 -21.25
CA ASP A 658 -15.14 -19.07 -20.85
C ASP A 658 -15.26 -18.61 -19.38
N ASP A 659 -16.36 -17.95 -19.01
CA ASP A 659 -16.66 -17.42 -17.67
C ASP A 659 -16.94 -18.48 -16.57
N ASN A 660 -16.60 -19.76 -16.79
CA ASN A 660 -16.87 -20.84 -15.85
C ASN A 660 -15.89 -20.87 -14.64
N PRO A 661 -16.23 -21.60 -13.55
CA PRO A 661 -15.35 -21.77 -12.38
C PRO A 661 -13.99 -22.35 -12.76
N VAL A 662 -12.93 -21.86 -12.12
CA VAL A 662 -11.55 -22.31 -12.40
C VAL A 662 -11.32 -23.69 -11.78
N ASN A 663 -10.78 -24.63 -12.57
CA ASN A 663 -10.41 -25.94 -12.07
C ASN A 663 -8.93 -25.96 -11.63
N PHE A 664 -8.69 -25.93 -10.31
CA PHE A 664 -7.34 -25.98 -9.73
C PHE A 664 -6.71 -27.38 -9.69
N ASP A 665 -7.47 -28.45 -9.96
CA ASP A 665 -6.92 -29.81 -10.11
C ASP A 665 -6.15 -29.97 -11.43
N ALA A 666 -6.55 -29.22 -12.46
CA ALA A 666 -6.00 -29.32 -13.82
C ALA A 666 -4.45 -29.24 -13.91
N PRO A 667 -3.76 -28.26 -13.28
CA PRO A 667 -2.29 -28.22 -13.32
C PRO A 667 -1.62 -29.42 -12.63
N LEU A 668 -2.20 -29.93 -11.55
CA LEU A 668 -1.66 -31.07 -10.81
C LEU A 668 -1.88 -32.37 -11.57
N GLN A 669 -3.04 -32.55 -12.19
CA GLN A 669 -3.31 -33.67 -13.10
C GLN A 669 -2.34 -33.67 -14.29
N TYR A 670 -2.05 -32.49 -14.85
CA TYR A 670 -1.04 -32.37 -15.91
C TYR A 670 0.33 -32.87 -15.44
N ALA A 671 0.77 -32.49 -14.23
CA ALA A 671 2.03 -32.97 -13.67
C ALA A 671 2.02 -34.50 -13.50
N MET A 672 0.96 -35.08 -12.95
CA MET A 672 0.85 -36.53 -12.77
C MET A 672 0.91 -37.30 -14.10
N GLN A 673 0.36 -36.74 -15.17
CA GLN A 673 0.33 -37.38 -16.49
C GLN A 673 1.64 -37.19 -17.29
N ASN A 674 2.30 -36.04 -17.16
CA ASN A 674 3.37 -35.63 -18.08
C ASN A 674 4.76 -35.52 -17.42
N MET A 675 4.84 -35.48 -16.09
CA MET A 675 6.10 -35.31 -15.36
C MET A 675 6.40 -36.57 -14.54
N LYS A 676 7.65 -37.05 -14.63
CA LYS A 676 8.11 -38.24 -13.89
C LYS A 676 8.41 -37.96 -12.43
N ALA A 677 8.81 -36.73 -12.13
CA ALA A 677 9.11 -36.23 -10.80
C ALA A 677 8.73 -34.74 -10.76
N VAL A 678 8.32 -34.24 -9.59
CA VAL A 678 8.00 -32.83 -9.37
C VAL A 678 8.59 -32.42 -8.03
N ASN A 679 9.51 -31.46 -8.03
CA ASN A 679 10.17 -30.95 -6.83
C ASN A 679 9.46 -29.73 -6.26
N ALA A 680 8.91 -28.86 -7.13
CA ALA A 680 8.07 -27.77 -6.67
C ALA A 680 6.99 -27.41 -7.69
N VAL A 681 5.86 -26.95 -7.17
CA VAL A 681 4.72 -26.41 -7.91
C VAL A 681 4.53 -24.96 -7.51
N ILE A 682 4.44 -24.06 -8.49
CA ILE A 682 4.14 -22.65 -8.28
C ILE A 682 2.83 -22.35 -9.00
N LEU A 683 1.77 -22.14 -8.22
CA LEU A 683 0.43 -21.86 -8.70
C LEU A 683 0.16 -20.37 -8.56
N MET A 684 -0.01 -19.68 -9.70
CA MET A 684 -0.22 -18.25 -9.78
C MET A 684 -1.68 -17.93 -10.11
N THR A 685 -2.28 -17.06 -9.31
CA THR A 685 -3.67 -16.61 -9.48
C THR A 685 -3.80 -15.13 -9.13
N ASP A 686 -4.81 -14.48 -9.70
CA ASP A 686 -5.13 -13.09 -9.43
C ASP A 686 -5.71 -12.92 -8.01
N ARG A 687 -6.75 -13.69 -7.68
CA ARG A 687 -7.49 -13.68 -6.41
C ARG A 687 -7.79 -15.10 -5.95
N LEU A 688 -8.10 -15.23 -4.67
CA LEU A 688 -8.46 -16.48 -4.01
C LEU A 688 -9.75 -16.29 -3.20
N THR A 689 -10.84 -16.90 -3.67
CA THR A 689 -12.08 -17.06 -2.90
C THR A 689 -11.99 -18.23 -1.91
N GLU A 690 -12.86 -18.32 -0.91
CA GLU A 690 -12.93 -19.50 -0.01
C GLU A 690 -13.04 -20.84 -0.76
N GLN A 691 -13.83 -20.85 -1.83
CA GLN A 691 -13.98 -22.02 -2.69
C GLN A 691 -12.67 -22.36 -3.38
N ASP A 692 -12.01 -21.37 -4.00
CA ASP A 692 -10.69 -21.57 -4.65
C ASP A 692 -9.67 -22.15 -3.66
N ARG A 693 -9.65 -21.65 -2.42
CA ARG A 693 -8.72 -22.14 -1.37
C ARG A 693 -8.99 -23.60 -1.02
N SER A 694 -10.26 -23.95 -0.83
CA SER A 694 -10.68 -25.32 -0.53
C SER A 694 -10.36 -26.28 -1.68
N ASP A 695 -10.53 -25.81 -2.92
CA ASP A 695 -10.21 -26.56 -4.13
C ASP A 695 -8.71 -26.81 -4.27
N ILE A 696 -7.87 -25.78 -4.04
CA ILE A 696 -6.41 -25.92 -4.08
C ILE A 696 -5.91 -26.87 -2.99
N GLN A 697 -6.42 -26.76 -1.76
CA GLN A 697 -6.03 -27.66 -0.67
C GLN A 697 -6.38 -29.11 -0.97
N ARG A 698 -7.58 -29.37 -1.49
CA ARG A 698 -7.99 -30.72 -1.91
C ARG A 698 -7.10 -31.25 -3.03
N ALA A 699 -6.84 -30.44 -4.05
CA ALA A 699 -6.01 -30.79 -5.18
C ALA A 699 -4.58 -31.12 -4.73
N TYR A 700 -4.01 -30.31 -3.83
CA TYR A 700 -2.68 -30.53 -3.26
C TYR A 700 -2.60 -31.83 -2.45
N ARG A 701 -3.57 -32.11 -1.58
CA ARG A 701 -3.58 -33.35 -0.77
C ARG A 701 -3.58 -34.60 -1.64
N ASN A 702 -4.42 -34.64 -2.69
CA ASN A 702 -4.44 -35.74 -3.65
C ASN A 702 -3.11 -35.87 -4.42
N PHE A 703 -2.52 -34.74 -4.82
CA PHE A 703 -1.23 -34.71 -5.49
C PHE A 703 -0.09 -35.22 -4.60
N LYS A 704 -0.11 -34.90 -3.30
CA LYS A 704 0.89 -35.33 -2.31
C LYS A 704 0.91 -36.84 -2.06
N GLU A 705 -0.21 -37.53 -2.29
CA GLU A 705 -0.25 -39.01 -2.26
C GLU A 705 0.67 -39.64 -3.32
N HIS A 706 0.94 -38.92 -4.42
CA HIS A 706 1.78 -39.38 -5.53
C HIS A 706 3.21 -38.81 -5.46
N PHE A 707 3.37 -37.59 -4.94
CA PHE A 707 4.66 -36.92 -4.78
C PHE A 707 4.85 -36.44 -3.33
N LEU A 708 5.62 -37.20 -2.54
CA LEU A 708 5.75 -36.98 -1.10
C LEU A 708 6.57 -35.74 -0.71
N ASP A 709 7.61 -35.41 -1.48
CA ASP A 709 8.55 -34.33 -1.19
C ASP A 709 8.45 -33.20 -2.24
N VAL A 710 7.30 -32.52 -2.24
CA VAL A 710 7.03 -31.42 -3.16
C VAL A 710 6.76 -30.11 -2.42
N SER A 711 7.50 -29.07 -2.79
CA SER A 711 7.24 -27.70 -2.35
C SER A 711 6.08 -27.08 -3.14
N PHE A 712 5.04 -26.58 -2.47
CA PHE A 712 3.85 -26.02 -3.10
C PHE A 712 3.69 -24.55 -2.75
N ILE A 713 3.82 -23.68 -3.75
CA ILE A 713 3.75 -22.22 -3.58
C ILE A 713 2.51 -21.68 -4.27
N THR A 714 1.64 -21.02 -3.52
CA THR A 714 0.51 -20.27 -4.06
C THR A 714 0.88 -18.79 -4.13
N VAL A 715 0.80 -18.20 -5.31
CA VAL A 715 1.06 -16.77 -5.54
C VAL A 715 -0.26 -16.09 -5.91
N CYS A 716 -0.76 -15.24 -5.01
CA CYS A 716 -1.97 -14.45 -5.19
C CYS A 716 -1.59 -12.98 -5.44
N PHE A 717 -1.90 -12.43 -6.61
CA PHE A 717 -1.46 -11.07 -6.96
C PHE A 717 -2.30 -9.96 -6.33
N GLN A 718 -3.54 -10.25 -5.97
CA GLN A 718 -4.47 -9.31 -5.31
C GLN A 718 -4.63 -9.62 -3.83
N ASN A 719 -4.96 -8.57 -3.06
CA ASN A 719 -5.32 -8.73 -1.66
C ASN A 719 -6.79 -9.15 -1.60
N CYS A 720 -7.07 -10.28 -0.96
CA CYS A 720 -8.44 -10.71 -0.69
C CYS A 720 -8.84 -10.24 0.71
N GLU A 721 -10.12 -9.91 0.91
CA GLU A 721 -10.63 -9.41 2.19
C GLU A 721 -10.65 -10.50 3.28
N GLU A 722 -10.62 -11.78 2.87
CA GLU A 722 -10.63 -12.96 3.75
C GLU A 722 -9.23 -13.45 4.09
N THR A 723 -9.05 -13.86 5.35
CA THR A 723 -7.74 -14.08 6.00
C THR A 723 -7.27 -15.55 6.04
N SER A 724 -8.03 -16.52 5.53
CA SER A 724 -7.63 -17.93 5.62
C SER A 724 -6.53 -18.27 4.60
N PRO A 725 -5.36 -18.80 5.02
CA PRO A 725 -4.32 -19.21 4.08
C PRO A 725 -4.72 -20.47 3.30
N VAL A 726 -4.21 -20.60 2.07
CA VAL A 726 -4.21 -21.88 1.33
C VAL A 726 -3.20 -22.82 1.96
N ALA A 727 -2.01 -22.30 2.29
CA ALA A 727 -0.95 -23.04 2.96
C ALA A 727 -1.42 -23.54 4.33
N GLU A 728 -1.33 -24.85 4.55
CA GLU A 728 -1.66 -25.47 5.82
C GLU A 728 -0.54 -25.23 6.83
N PRO A 729 -0.81 -24.69 8.03
CA PRO A 729 0.24 -24.35 9.00
C PRO A 729 1.11 -25.53 9.45
N GLN A 730 0.61 -26.76 9.30
CA GLN A 730 1.31 -27.99 9.66
C GLN A 730 2.24 -28.50 8.55
N ASP A 731 2.11 -27.98 7.32
CA ASP A 731 2.89 -28.43 6.18
C ASP A 731 4.03 -27.43 5.87
N PRO A 732 5.28 -27.74 6.24
CA PRO A 732 6.41 -26.84 6.00
C PRO A 732 6.68 -26.66 4.51
N ASN A 733 6.18 -27.54 3.64
CA ASN A 733 6.38 -27.48 2.20
C ASN A 733 5.36 -26.60 1.47
N MET A 734 4.43 -25.93 2.17
CA MET A 734 3.50 -24.98 1.58
C MET A 734 3.90 -23.51 1.85
N LEU A 735 3.73 -22.64 0.86
CA LEU A 735 3.94 -21.19 1.01
C LEU A 735 2.88 -20.39 0.27
N ASP A 736 2.29 -19.42 0.96
CA ASP A 736 1.41 -18.43 0.34
C ASP A 736 2.14 -17.09 0.19
N VAL A 737 2.10 -16.53 -1.02
CA VAL A 737 2.68 -15.23 -1.36
C VAL A 737 1.58 -14.30 -1.85
N ILE A 738 1.33 -13.23 -1.10
CA ILE A 738 0.32 -12.21 -1.46
C ILE A 738 1.02 -10.96 -1.99
N GLY A 739 0.73 -10.61 -3.24
CA GLY A 739 1.42 -9.60 -4.02
C GLY A 739 2.83 -10.04 -4.41
N VAL A 740 3.32 -9.58 -5.56
CA VAL A 740 4.66 -9.93 -6.04
C VAL A 740 5.48 -8.67 -6.28
N ASP A 741 6.59 -8.56 -5.56
CA ASP A 741 7.67 -7.62 -5.83
C ASP A 741 9.02 -8.34 -5.87
N ALA A 742 10.11 -7.59 -6.05
CA ALA A 742 11.46 -8.17 -6.07
C ALA A 742 11.76 -9.02 -4.82
N GLY A 743 11.24 -8.62 -3.65
CA GLY A 743 11.42 -9.38 -2.41
C GLY A 743 10.60 -10.65 -2.33
N ALA A 744 9.37 -10.62 -2.84
CA ALA A 744 8.54 -11.81 -2.95
C ALA A 744 9.22 -12.88 -3.81
N LEU A 745 9.89 -12.47 -4.89
CA LEU A 745 10.64 -13.37 -5.77
C LEU A 745 11.86 -13.99 -5.07
N ASP A 746 12.62 -13.20 -4.32
CA ASP A 746 13.71 -13.72 -3.49
C ASP A 746 13.20 -14.78 -2.49
N ILE A 747 12.02 -14.58 -1.91
CA ILE A 747 11.39 -15.54 -0.98
C ILE A 747 11.01 -16.83 -1.72
N ILE A 748 10.33 -16.73 -2.86
CA ILE A 748 9.93 -17.90 -3.66
C ILE A 748 11.17 -18.72 -4.06
N LEU A 749 12.19 -18.07 -4.59
CA LEU A 749 13.44 -18.73 -4.99
C LEU A 749 14.18 -19.34 -3.79
N SER A 750 14.20 -18.67 -2.64
CA SER A 750 14.87 -19.20 -1.43
C SER A 750 14.12 -20.41 -0.86
N PHE A 751 12.79 -20.38 -0.88
CA PHE A 751 11.92 -21.46 -0.44
C PHE A 751 12.11 -22.71 -1.30
N ILE A 752 12.22 -22.54 -2.62
CA ILE A 752 12.40 -23.64 -3.57
C ILE A 752 13.83 -24.20 -3.54
N ALA A 753 14.84 -23.34 -3.39
CA ALA A 753 16.25 -23.72 -3.50
C ALA A 753 16.84 -24.32 -2.22
N ASP A 754 15.99 -24.80 -1.31
CA ASP A 754 16.36 -25.59 -0.13
C ASP A 754 17.27 -24.88 0.90
N ARG A 755 17.54 -23.57 0.70
CA ARG A 755 18.27 -22.75 1.70
C ARG A 755 17.49 -22.61 3.00
N ASP A 756 16.18 -22.74 2.90
CA ASP A 756 15.29 -22.75 4.04
C ASP A 756 15.13 -24.13 4.68
N GLN A 757 15.63 -25.27 4.18
CA GLN A 757 15.70 -26.48 5.03
C GLN A 757 16.71 -26.30 6.18
N GLN A 758 17.78 -25.52 5.99
CA GLN A 758 18.67 -25.14 7.11
C GLN A 758 18.01 -24.15 8.07
N VAL A 759 17.19 -23.23 7.56
CA VAL A 759 16.48 -22.24 8.39
C VAL A 759 15.24 -22.86 9.05
N ARG A 760 14.55 -23.79 8.38
CA ARG A 760 13.48 -24.65 8.88
C ARG A 760 14.04 -25.66 9.86
N GLY A 761 15.18 -26.29 9.60
CA GLY A 761 15.89 -27.09 10.60
C GLY A 761 16.28 -26.25 11.80
N LEU A 762 16.70 -24.98 11.61
CA LEU A 762 16.89 -24.05 12.70
C LEU A 762 15.55 -23.68 13.38
N LEU A 763 14.47 -23.46 12.63
CA LEU A 763 13.15 -23.07 13.15
C LEU A 763 12.41 -24.23 13.80
N GLU A 764 12.63 -25.48 13.36
CA GLU A 764 12.20 -26.76 13.91
C GLU A 764 13.04 -27.11 15.14
N GLU A 765 14.35 -26.84 15.12
CA GLU A 765 15.15 -26.80 16.36
C GLU A 765 14.65 -25.72 17.33
N LEU A 766 14.02 -24.64 16.83
CA LEU A 766 13.42 -23.58 17.65
C LEU A 766 11.94 -23.86 18.00
N SER A 767 11.21 -24.69 17.23
CA SER A 767 9.80 -25.04 17.37
C SER A 767 9.67 -26.52 17.74
N ILE A 768 9.45 -26.81 19.02
CA ILE A 768 9.47 -28.20 19.49
C ILE A 768 8.08 -28.84 19.32
N ASP A 769 8.11 -30.11 18.89
CA ASP A 769 7.12 -31.16 19.13
C ASP A 769 6.30 -30.95 20.42
N GLY A 770 4.99 -31.13 20.32
CA GLY A 770 3.99 -30.91 21.38
C GLY A 770 4.06 -31.83 22.61
N ARG A 771 5.22 -32.37 22.98
CA ARG A 771 5.40 -33.24 24.17
C ARG A 771 5.62 -32.52 25.49
N MET A 772 5.87 -31.20 25.48
CA MET A 772 6.16 -30.44 26.71
C MET A 772 4.96 -29.61 27.24
N GLU A 773 3.80 -29.63 26.56
CA GLU A 773 2.58 -29.03 27.11
C GLU A 773 1.96 -29.89 28.23
N GLU A 774 2.20 -31.20 28.24
CA GLU A 774 1.74 -32.09 29.33
C GLU A 774 2.56 -31.88 30.62
N ASP A 775 3.85 -31.60 30.53
CA ASP A 775 4.73 -31.46 31.70
C ASP A 775 4.56 -30.12 32.45
N MET A 776 3.89 -29.11 31.86
CA MET A 776 3.57 -27.84 32.53
C MET A 776 2.15 -27.76 33.11
N GLU A 777 1.26 -28.72 32.81
CA GLU A 777 -0.01 -28.83 33.52
C GLU A 777 0.10 -29.61 34.85
N GLU A 778 1.23 -30.31 35.08
CA GLU A 778 1.50 -31.07 36.33
C GLU A 778 2.41 -30.37 37.37
N ALA A 779 2.83 -29.11 37.14
CA ALA A 779 3.65 -28.33 38.09
C ALA A 779 2.99 -27.01 38.49
#